data_AF-A0A9W5PY96-F1
#
_entry.id   AF-A0A9W5PY96-F1
#
_cell.length_a   1.000
_cell.length_b   1.000
_cell.length_c   1.000
_cell.angle_alpha   90.00
_cell.angle_beta   90.00
_cell.angle_gamma   90.00
#
_symmetry.space_group_name_H-M   'P 1'
#
loop_
_entity.id
_entity.type
_entity.pdbx_description
1 polymer ?
#
loop_
_entity_poly.entity_id
_entity_poly.type
_entity_poly.pdbx_seq_one_letter_code
_entity_poly.pdbx_strand_id
1 'polypeptide(L)'
;MKQFKKFVYAVVCVFLFSAVPPVAADSILTVDDAIQTFQNEGKKPAIVEGYIVGYTQSTGKYTKDPMKFGNTNIAIAASLYETNAQKIIPVQIASGSIQKSLNLKEHPENIGKKVTLTGTIDSYFNSPGMKSVTDYAFSTEETSVVQTVMASQNAGEIEKGTAITLTTATEGAKIYYTVDGSIPTENSLLYQKPIVMNDDSVIKASAFKEGSKPAPMSVFTFTMMKNESVQIHDIQGKSHISPYNKRNVKGVIGVVTWIGKDGFYMQDPNPDDDLATSEGIYVYKKEANVKIGDLVQVDGQVEEFIGQGYADRFETDLSITEIKAKVITVKAEGQELPKAVIFGESGVKIPDKIIDNDAFDKFDPAEDAIDFYESLEGMLVKMPKPTIIAPQKNGNLYVTVANSGDKITTKWGTPVVEEDNENPERLSLKVGRNYVAKSGDRIDGDVTGIVGYDYANYRILPIEELPPLQDGGFKTVGATIQPRMDKLTVATYNIENFSANVQQTSDEKVKRLAYAIKYNLKMPDIIGVQEMQDNNGTIDDGTTDASLSAQRLVNAIREIRGPEYEYVDISPENNKDGGAPGANIRVGFFYNKSRVKLAKNPVLLEKNIVSVGKNISTFDNTRKPLAAEFTFQGKNIVVISSHLNSKLGDASPFGKIQPVVLKSEEKRIELAKEVNHFVKEIQNREEGAPVVVVGDMNDVEFSKPMQALKGSIMKEMLETVPKKNRYTYIHDGNAQALDHIFVTKNIAPFTIVDPVHLNSNIMETHGRMSDHDPVLAQINLKKSL
;
A
#
# COMPACT_ATOMS: atom_id res chain seq x y z
N MET A 1 17.59 21.33 40.95
CA MET A 1 18.57 21.40 42.04
C MET A 1 18.42 20.19 42.96
N LYS A 2 19.46 19.34 42.95
CA LYS A 2 20.03 18.52 44.03
C LYS A 2 19.13 17.99 45.18
N GLN A 3 18.99 16.66 45.36
CA GLN A 3 19.91 15.72 46.09
C GLN A 3 19.55 15.71 47.61
N PHE A 4 19.13 14.61 48.26
CA PHE A 4 19.92 13.49 48.80
C PHE A 4 18.94 12.56 49.57
N LYS A 5 18.89 11.22 49.42
CA LYS A 5 19.82 10.13 49.85
C LYS A 5 19.65 9.69 51.33
N LYS A 6 19.74 8.35 51.52
CA LYS A 6 20.10 7.53 52.71
C LYS A 6 18.97 7.06 53.63
N PHE A 7 19.00 5.85 54.23
CA PHE A 7 19.73 4.59 54.04
C PHE A 7 19.04 3.56 54.97
N VAL A 8 19.08 2.29 54.58
CA VAL A 8 18.69 1.09 55.34
C VAL A 8 19.64 0.88 56.53
N TYR A 9 19.17 0.33 57.66
CA TYR A 9 19.92 -0.68 58.44
C TYR A 9 18.98 -1.53 59.30
N ALA A 10 19.15 -2.85 59.19
CA ALA A 10 18.54 -3.88 60.01
C ALA A 10 19.36 -4.12 61.28
N VAL A 11 18.71 -4.48 62.40
CA VAL A 11 19.29 -5.33 63.47
C VAL A 11 18.16 -6.09 64.16
N VAL A 12 18.29 -7.42 64.20
CA VAL A 12 17.56 -8.35 65.06
C VAL A 12 18.25 -8.43 66.42
N CYS A 13 17.51 -8.38 67.53
CA CYS A 13 17.92 -8.97 68.81
C CYS A 13 16.68 -9.34 69.63
N VAL A 14 16.56 -10.64 69.93
CA VAL A 14 15.58 -11.28 70.81
C VAL A 14 16.06 -11.16 72.26
N PHE A 15 15.17 -10.95 73.24
CA PHE A 15 15.15 -11.67 74.52
C PHE A 15 13.80 -11.49 75.26
N LEU A 16 13.31 -12.61 75.79
CA LEU A 16 12.14 -12.84 76.66
C LEU A 16 12.31 -12.13 78.03
N PHE A 17 11.36 -11.89 78.94
CA PHE A 17 10.05 -12.40 79.39
C PHE A 17 9.30 -11.15 79.98
N SER A 18 7.99 -11.07 80.21
CA SER A 18 7.20 -11.86 81.17
C SER A 18 5.70 -11.55 81.03
N ALA A 19 4.89 -12.58 81.25
CA ALA A 19 3.44 -12.62 81.10
C ALA A 19 2.65 -11.74 82.08
N VAL A 20 1.51 -11.26 81.57
CA VAL A 20 0.28 -11.00 82.32
C VAL A 20 -0.84 -11.76 81.58
N PRO A 21 -1.60 -12.68 82.22
CA PRO A 21 -2.76 -13.35 81.61
C PRO A 21 -4.03 -12.48 81.76
N PRO A 22 -5.22 -12.78 81.18
CA PRO A 22 -5.70 -13.98 80.47
C PRO A 22 -6.37 -13.65 79.10
N VAL A 23 -6.77 -14.58 78.24
CA VAL A 23 -8.04 -15.33 78.19
C VAL A 23 -7.85 -16.50 77.21
N ALA A 24 -8.42 -17.67 77.51
CA ALA A 24 -8.33 -18.88 76.69
C ALA A 24 -8.78 -18.61 75.24
N ALA A 25 -7.90 -18.92 74.29
CA ALA A 25 -8.22 -18.87 72.86
C ALA A 25 -9.15 -20.03 72.52
N ASP A 26 -10.41 -19.73 72.20
CA ASP A 26 -11.28 -20.70 71.51
C ASP A 26 -10.61 -21.07 70.17
N SER A 27 -10.30 -22.35 69.97
CA SER A 27 -9.73 -22.85 68.72
C SER A 27 -10.69 -22.58 67.55
N ILE A 28 -10.18 -22.03 66.45
CA ILE A 28 -10.94 -21.85 65.21
C ILE A 28 -11.31 -23.23 64.67
N LEU A 29 -12.61 -23.50 64.54
CA LEU A 29 -13.14 -24.74 63.98
C LEU A 29 -13.24 -24.65 62.46
N THR A 30 -12.97 -25.75 61.76
CA THR A 30 -13.40 -25.88 60.36
C THR A 30 -14.92 -26.07 60.30
N VAL A 31 -15.53 -25.93 59.11
CA VAL A 31 -16.98 -26.20 58.95
C VAL A 31 -17.34 -27.64 59.31
N ASP A 32 -16.50 -28.61 58.94
CA ASP A 32 -16.74 -30.02 59.28
C ASP A 32 -16.66 -30.26 60.80
N ASP A 33 -15.69 -29.64 61.48
CA ASP A 33 -15.59 -29.71 62.94
C ASP A 33 -16.78 -29.04 63.63
N ALA A 34 -17.24 -27.89 63.12
CA ALA A 34 -18.40 -27.19 63.67
C ALA A 34 -19.68 -28.03 63.59
N ILE A 35 -19.87 -28.78 62.48
CA ILE A 35 -20.98 -29.73 62.34
C ILE A 35 -20.88 -30.83 63.39
N GLN A 36 -19.69 -31.41 63.56
CA GLN A 36 -19.47 -32.49 64.51
C GLN A 36 -19.64 -32.02 65.96
N THR A 37 -19.15 -30.83 66.30
CA THR A 37 -19.34 -30.19 67.61
C THR A 37 -20.82 -29.99 67.91
N PHE A 38 -21.62 -29.51 66.95
CA PHE A 38 -23.07 -29.37 67.16
C PHE A 38 -23.76 -30.70 67.43
N GLN A 39 -23.39 -31.75 66.70
CA GLN A 39 -24.00 -33.08 66.83
C GLN A 39 -23.65 -33.73 68.18
N ASN A 40 -22.43 -33.51 68.68
CA ASN A 40 -21.94 -34.14 69.90
C ASN A 40 -22.28 -33.35 71.17
N GLU A 41 -22.17 -32.02 71.13
CA GLU A 41 -22.26 -31.14 72.31
C GLU A 41 -23.48 -30.21 72.28
N GLY A 42 -24.16 -30.09 71.14
CA GLY A 42 -25.28 -29.16 70.97
C GLY A 42 -24.83 -27.71 70.84
N LYS A 43 -25.65 -26.78 71.34
CA LYS A 43 -25.47 -25.34 71.16
C LYS A 43 -24.30 -24.78 71.99
N LYS A 44 -23.34 -24.12 71.34
CA LYS A 44 -22.15 -23.55 72.01
C LYS A 44 -21.55 -22.36 71.26
N PRO A 45 -20.96 -21.36 71.94
CA PRO A 45 -20.13 -20.34 71.30
C PRO A 45 -18.93 -20.96 70.57
N ALA A 46 -18.60 -20.47 69.37
CA ALA A 46 -17.44 -20.91 68.62
C ALA A 46 -16.98 -19.88 67.58
N ILE A 47 -15.74 -20.02 67.14
CA ILE A 47 -15.20 -19.36 65.96
C ILE A 47 -15.10 -20.40 64.86
N VAL A 48 -15.71 -20.14 63.70
CA VAL A 48 -15.75 -21.09 62.56
C VAL A 48 -15.17 -20.44 61.32
N GLU A 49 -14.26 -21.12 60.65
CA GLU A 49 -13.67 -20.71 59.38
C GLU A 49 -14.22 -21.55 58.22
N GLY A 50 -14.59 -20.88 57.13
CA GLY A 50 -15.04 -21.53 55.91
C GLY A 50 -15.10 -20.58 54.72
N TYR A 51 -15.33 -21.12 53.53
CA TYR A 51 -15.59 -20.34 52.32
C TYR A 51 -17.07 -20.04 52.17
N ILE A 52 -17.41 -18.83 51.76
CA ILE A 52 -18.80 -18.47 51.42
C ILE A 52 -19.16 -19.12 50.09
N VAL A 53 -20.02 -20.14 50.14
CA VAL A 53 -20.37 -20.97 48.98
C VAL A 53 -21.77 -20.69 48.44
N GLY A 54 -22.58 -19.85 49.08
CA GLY A 54 -23.90 -19.51 48.57
C GLY A 54 -24.84 -18.88 49.59
N TYR A 55 -26.12 -18.79 49.22
CA TYR A 55 -27.22 -18.36 50.07
C TYR A 55 -28.11 -19.57 50.43
N THR A 56 -28.54 -19.68 51.68
CA THR A 56 -29.44 -20.76 52.12
C THR A 56 -30.88 -20.37 51.86
N GLN A 57 -31.56 -21.14 50.99
CA GLN A 57 -32.97 -20.93 50.65
C GLN A 57 -33.91 -21.64 51.63
N SER A 58 -33.56 -22.87 51.98
CA SER A 58 -34.28 -23.73 52.93
C SER A 58 -33.35 -24.84 53.42
N THR A 59 -33.79 -25.69 54.34
CA THR A 59 -33.05 -26.87 54.81
C THR A 59 -32.44 -27.65 53.64
N GLY A 60 -31.11 -27.79 53.63
CA GLY A 60 -30.36 -28.54 52.62
C GLY A 60 -30.39 -27.97 51.19
N LYS A 61 -30.92 -26.76 50.98
CA LYS A 61 -30.98 -26.11 49.66
C LYS A 61 -30.20 -24.79 49.67
N TYR A 62 -29.11 -24.78 48.92
CA TYR A 62 -28.21 -23.64 48.77
C TYR A 62 -28.15 -23.20 47.32
N THR A 63 -28.07 -21.89 47.08
CA THR A 63 -28.00 -21.31 45.75
C THR A 63 -26.78 -20.42 45.60
N LYS A 64 -26.18 -20.43 44.41
CA LYS A 64 -25.15 -19.46 43.96
C LYS A 64 -25.72 -18.39 43.02
N ASP A 65 -27.01 -18.48 42.70
CA ASP A 65 -27.71 -17.55 41.81
C ASP A 65 -27.95 -16.19 42.49
N PRO A 66 -27.34 -15.09 42.00
CA PRO A 66 -27.46 -13.77 42.61
C PRO A 66 -28.90 -13.25 42.70
N MET A 67 -29.77 -13.65 41.77
CA MET A 67 -31.17 -13.22 41.76
C MET A 67 -31.97 -13.80 42.93
N LYS A 68 -31.44 -14.81 43.60
CA LYS A 68 -32.08 -15.52 44.73
C LYS A 68 -31.45 -15.18 46.07
N PHE A 69 -30.50 -14.25 46.12
CA PHE A 69 -29.83 -13.87 47.35
C PHE A 69 -30.72 -12.97 48.20
N GLY A 70 -30.81 -13.33 49.48
CA GLY A 70 -31.38 -12.49 50.53
C GLY A 70 -30.27 -11.83 51.36
N ASN A 71 -30.69 -10.99 52.30
CA ASN A 71 -29.75 -10.30 53.20
C ASN A 71 -29.62 -10.94 54.59
N THR A 72 -30.33 -12.05 54.86
CA THR A 72 -30.51 -12.58 56.21
C THR A 72 -29.56 -13.72 56.59
N ASN A 73 -28.90 -14.35 55.62
CA ASN A 73 -27.99 -15.47 55.86
C ASN A 73 -26.96 -15.63 54.74
N ILE A 74 -25.94 -16.43 55.02
CA ILE A 74 -25.01 -17.00 54.04
C ILE A 74 -24.84 -18.50 54.31
N ALA A 75 -24.26 -19.22 53.37
CA ALA A 75 -23.88 -20.62 53.50
C ALA A 75 -22.36 -20.74 53.39
N ILE A 76 -21.73 -21.44 54.35
CA ILE A 76 -20.27 -21.66 54.35
C ILE A 76 -19.92 -23.16 54.33
N ALA A 77 -18.76 -23.47 53.74
CA ALA A 77 -18.21 -24.82 53.66
C ALA A 77 -16.68 -24.83 53.80
N ALA A 78 -16.09 -25.99 54.09
CA ALA A 78 -14.64 -26.12 54.19
C ALA A 78 -13.92 -25.93 52.83
N SER A 79 -14.63 -26.11 51.70
CA SER A 79 -14.11 -25.94 50.33
C SER A 79 -15.02 -25.08 49.45
N LEU A 80 -14.43 -24.29 48.56
CA LEU A 80 -15.11 -23.37 47.61
C LEU A 80 -16.11 -24.06 46.67
N TYR A 81 -15.84 -25.31 46.33
CA TYR A 81 -16.60 -26.08 45.36
C TYR A 81 -17.46 -27.17 46.02
N GLU A 82 -17.65 -27.11 47.35
CA GLU A 82 -18.50 -28.06 48.07
C GLU A 82 -19.95 -27.98 47.55
N THR A 83 -20.52 -29.14 47.25
CA THR A 83 -21.89 -29.31 46.73
C THR A 83 -22.74 -30.24 47.60
N ASN A 84 -22.11 -30.98 48.52
CA ASN A 84 -22.80 -31.83 49.47
C ASN A 84 -23.46 -30.97 50.56
N ALA A 85 -24.79 -30.92 50.55
CA ALA A 85 -25.57 -30.13 51.49
C ALA A 85 -25.34 -30.49 52.97
N GLN A 86 -24.83 -31.69 53.28
CA GLN A 86 -24.51 -32.10 54.65
C GLN A 86 -23.18 -31.53 55.17
N LYS A 87 -22.35 -30.97 54.28
CA LYS A 87 -21.06 -30.32 54.59
C LYS A 87 -21.11 -28.80 54.49
N ILE A 88 -22.31 -28.25 54.35
CA ILE A 88 -22.55 -26.82 54.23
C ILE A 88 -23.41 -26.43 55.42
N ILE A 89 -22.98 -25.42 56.16
CA ILE A 89 -23.77 -24.88 57.28
C ILE A 89 -24.35 -23.51 56.94
N PRO A 90 -25.63 -23.26 57.26
CA PRO A 90 -26.21 -21.93 57.15
C PRO A 90 -25.78 -21.05 58.33
N VAL A 91 -25.45 -19.80 58.03
CA VAL A 91 -25.03 -18.79 58.98
C VAL A 91 -26.06 -17.66 58.97
N GLN A 92 -26.74 -17.44 60.10
CA GLN A 92 -27.66 -16.33 60.27
C GLN A 92 -26.90 -15.02 60.43
N ILE A 93 -27.29 -14.01 59.67
CA ILE A 93 -26.71 -12.66 59.77
C ILE A 93 -27.81 -11.69 60.23
N ALA A 94 -27.70 -11.24 61.48
CA ALA A 94 -28.63 -10.30 62.08
C ALA A 94 -28.44 -8.87 61.53
N SER A 95 -29.52 -8.09 61.51
CA SER A 95 -29.51 -6.71 61.02
C SER A 95 -28.50 -5.84 61.78
N GLY A 96 -27.60 -5.17 61.06
CA GLY A 96 -26.52 -4.38 61.66
C GLY A 96 -25.31 -4.24 60.73
N SER A 97 -24.16 -3.85 61.29
CA SER A 97 -22.90 -3.67 60.54
C SER A 97 -22.42 -4.94 59.86
N ILE A 98 -22.61 -6.11 60.47
CA ILE A 98 -22.22 -7.41 59.91
C ILE A 98 -23.10 -7.76 58.70
N GLN A 99 -24.42 -7.54 58.78
CA GLN A 99 -25.30 -7.70 57.62
C GLN A 99 -24.89 -6.78 56.47
N LYS A 100 -24.63 -5.51 56.74
CA LYS A 100 -24.17 -4.56 55.72
C LYS A 100 -22.86 -4.96 55.04
N SER A 101 -22.08 -5.86 55.62
CA SER A 101 -20.77 -6.25 55.06
C SER A 101 -20.76 -7.64 54.44
N LEU A 102 -21.51 -8.59 55.02
CA LEU A 102 -21.49 -10.00 54.61
C LEU A 102 -22.66 -10.41 53.71
N ASN A 103 -23.72 -9.61 53.61
CA ASN A 103 -24.92 -10.06 52.92
C ASN A 103 -24.72 -10.22 51.41
N LEU A 104 -25.16 -11.35 50.85
CA LEU A 104 -24.92 -11.66 49.44
C LEU A 104 -25.81 -10.88 48.47
N LYS A 105 -26.95 -10.34 48.93
CA LYS A 105 -27.83 -9.54 48.07
C LYS A 105 -27.14 -8.26 47.59
N GLU A 106 -26.44 -7.57 48.50
CA GLU A 106 -25.71 -6.34 48.20
C GLU A 106 -24.24 -6.61 47.88
N HIS A 107 -23.68 -7.71 48.39
CA HIS A 107 -22.28 -8.13 48.18
C HIS A 107 -22.16 -9.53 47.54
N PRO A 108 -22.64 -9.72 46.30
CA PRO A 108 -22.51 -11.01 45.60
C PRO A 108 -21.04 -11.41 45.38
N GLU A 109 -20.12 -10.44 45.35
CA GLU A 109 -18.67 -10.65 45.26
C GLU A 109 -18.07 -11.37 46.48
N ASN A 110 -18.81 -11.51 47.57
CA ASN A 110 -18.36 -12.26 48.74
C ASN A 110 -18.41 -13.78 48.50
N ILE A 111 -19.11 -14.27 47.47
CA ILE A 111 -19.02 -15.66 47.04
C ILE A 111 -17.57 -16.02 46.72
N GLY A 112 -17.09 -17.09 47.34
CA GLY A 112 -15.75 -17.60 47.17
C GLY A 112 -14.69 -16.94 48.05
N LYS A 113 -15.05 -15.98 48.92
CA LYS A 113 -14.11 -15.48 49.95
C LYS A 113 -14.06 -16.45 51.12
N LYS A 114 -12.87 -16.64 51.69
CA LYS A 114 -12.69 -17.35 52.97
C LYS A 114 -13.00 -16.37 54.11
N VAL A 115 -13.85 -16.79 55.04
CA VAL A 115 -14.30 -15.98 56.16
C VAL A 115 -14.18 -16.77 57.46
N THR A 116 -13.73 -16.09 58.51
CA THR A 116 -13.76 -16.56 59.89
C THR A 116 -14.87 -15.82 60.62
N LEU A 117 -15.76 -16.55 61.29
CA LEU A 117 -16.97 -16.04 61.92
C LEU A 117 -16.99 -16.39 63.40
N THR A 118 -17.21 -15.39 64.25
CA THR A 118 -17.39 -15.59 65.69
C THR A 118 -18.88 -15.53 66.01
N GLY A 119 -19.44 -16.60 66.56
CA GLY A 119 -20.87 -16.71 66.86
C GLY A 119 -21.21 -17.88 67.75
N THR A 120 -22.45 -18.35 67.68
CA THR A 120 -22.92 -19.55 68.40
C THR A 120 -23.35 -20.61 67.41
N ILE A 121 -22.73 -21.80 67.48
CA ILE A 121 -23.20 -22.97 66.74
C ILE A 121 -24.57 -23.36 67.31
N ASP A 122 -25.59 -23.43 66.45
CA ASP A 122 -26.99 -23.66 66.83
C ASP A 122 -27.76 -24.29 65.64
N SER A 123 -28.96 -24.83 65.88
CA SER A 123 -29.83 -25.29 64.79
C SER A 123 -30.36 -24.10 64.00
N TYR A 124 -30.04 -24.02 62.71
CA TYR A 124 -30.60 -23.03 61.79
C TYR A 124 -31.06 -23.72 60.51
N PHE A 125 -32.27 -23.38 60.03
CA PHE A 125 -32.95 -24.12 58.97
C PHE A 125 -33.02 -25.64 59.21
N ASN A 126 -33.24 -26.10 60.45
CA ASN A 126 -33.26 -27.53 60.82
C ASN A 126 -31.98 -28.31 60.46
N SER A 127 -30.84 -27.61 60.34
CA SER A 127 -29.51 -28.17 60.11
C SER A 127 -28.50 -27.57 61.10
N PRO A 128 -27.36 -28.24 61.35
CA PRO A 128 -26.24 -27.63 62.05
C PRO A 128 -25.87 -26.31 61.38
N GLY A 129 -25.88 -25.22 62.12
CA GLY A 129 -25.70 -23.87 61.61
C GLY A 129 -25.01 -22.96 62.62
N MET A 130 -24.87 -21.69 62.25
CA MET A 130 -24.37 -20.66 63.16
C MET A 130 -25.37 -19.52 63.27
N LYS A 131 -25.60 -19.04 64.48
CA LYS A 131 -26.43 -17.87 64.79
C LYS A 131 -25.67 -16.88 65.68
N SER A 132 -26.28 -15.72 65.90
CA SER A 132 -25.74 -14.68 66.77
C SER A 132 -24.30 -14.32 66.43
N VAL A 133 -24.00 -14.16 65.15
CA VAL A 133 -22.66 -13.77 64.68
C VAL A 133 -22.35 -12.38 65.20
N THR A 134 -21.26 -12.26 65.95
CA THR A 134 -20.81 -11.01 66.59
C THR A 134 -19.57 -10.41 65.95
N ASP A 135 -18.80 -11.21 65.21
CA ASP A 135 -17.60 -10.73 64.52
C ASP A 135 -17.28 -11.54 63.26
N TYR A 136 -16.56 -10.94 62.32
CA TYR A 136 -16.08 -11.62 61.11
C TYR A 136 -14.76 -11.05 60.59
N ALA A 137 -13.96 -11.89 59.94
CA ALA A 137 -12.77 -11.49 59.21
C ALA A 137 -12.66 -12.25 57.87
N PHE A 138 -12.38 -11.54 56.77
CA PHE A 138 -12.01 -12.17 55.51
C PHE A 138 -10.51 -12.47 55.49
N SER A 139 -10.13 -13.64 54.96
CA SER A 139 -8.71 -13.95 54.72
C SER A 139 -8.18 -13.22 53.47
N THR A 140 -6.96 -12.69 53.54
CA THR A 140 -6.33 -11.87 52.49
C THR A 140 -5.33 -12.66 51.61
N GLU A 141 -5.38 -13.99 51.58
CA GLU A 141 -4.49 -14.77 50.70
C GLU A 141 -4.99 -14.78 49.24
N GLU A 142 -4.22 -14.15 48.34
CA GLU A 142 -4.44 -14.24 46.89
C GLU A 142 -4.12 -15.67 46.40
N THR A 143 -5.11 -16.36 45.85
CA THR A 143 -4.93 -17.69 45.25
C THR A 143 -4.25 -17.57 43.88
N SER A 144 -3.09 -18.24 43.73
CA SER A 144 -2.36 -18.31 42.45
C SER A 144 -3.22 -18.95 41.34
N VAL A 145 -3.09 -18.46 40.10
CA VAL A 145 -3.80 -19.01 38.92
C VAL A 145 -2.87 -19.94 38.14
N VAL A 146 -3.36 -21.11 37.75
CA VAL A 146 -2.62 -22.07 36.92
C VAL A 146 -2.48 -21.51 35.49
N GLN A 147 -1.31 -21.67 34.88
CA GLN A 147 -1.03 -21.19 33.52
C GLN A 147 -1.76 -22.04 32.46
N THR A 148 -2.13 -21.38 31.35
CA THR A 148 -2.91 -21.98 30.25
C THR A 148 -2.20 -23.18 29.63
N VAL A 149 -3.00 -24.06 29.04
CA VAL A 149 -2.50 -25.23 28.32
C VAL A 149 -2.02 -24.80 26.93
N MET A 150 -0.87 -25.32 26.49
CA MET A 150 -0.34 -25.14 25.15
C MET A 150 -0.29 -26.49 24.43
N ALA A 151 -0.50 -26.49 23.10
CA ALA A 151 -0.33 -27.66 22.25
C ALA A 151 1.03 -27.64 21.53
N SER A 152 1.57 -28.81 21.14
CA SER A 152 2.81 -28.91 20.36
C SER A 152 2.72 -28.31 18.96
N GLN A 153 1.50 -28.18 18.44
CA GLN A 153 1.22 -27.57 17.15
C GLN A 153 0.07 -26.58 17.31
N ASN A 154 0.13 -25.50 16.54
CA ASN A 154 -0.95 -24.53 16.47
C ASN A 154 -2.19 -25.18 15.87
N ALA A 155 -3.37 -24.71 16.27
CA ALA A 155 -4.64 -25.10 15.66
C ALA A 155 -4.61 -24.83 14.13
N GLY A 156 -5.22 -25.71 13.34
CA GLY A 156 -5.19 -25.64 11.87
C GLY A 156 -5.24 -27.01 11.20
N GLU A 157 -4.88 -27.05 9.91
CA GLU A 157 -4.86 -28.29 9.11
C GLU A 157 -3.69 -29.20 9.52
N ILE A 158 -3.98 -30.48 9.73
CA ILE A 158 -3.01 -31.50 10.13
C ILE A 158 -3.18 -32.79 9.32
N GLU A 159 -2.11 -33.59 9.27
CA GLU A 159 -2.13 -34.91 8.62
C GLU A 159 -2.75 -35.97 9.53
N LYS A 160 -3.38 -36.97 8.91
CA LYS A 160 -3.90 -38.14 9.63
C LYS A 160 -2.78 -38.86 10.37
N GLY A 161 -2.98 -39.10 11.67
CA GLY A 161 -2.02 -39.73 12.56
C GLY A 161 -1.11 -38.75 13.31
N THR A 162 -1.28 -37.43 13.13
CA THR A 162 -0.50 -36.41 13.86
C THR A 162 -0.71 -36.53 15.37
N ALA A 163 0.38 -36.55 16.13
CA ALA A 163 0.35 -36.64 17.59
C ALA A 163 0.47 -35.25 18.25
N ILE A 164 -0.60 -34.79 18.90
CA ILE A 164 -0.67 -33.51 19.61
C ILE A 164 -0.31 -33.69 21.08
N THR A 165 0.67 -32.94 21.58
CA THR A 165 1.05 -32.95 22.98
C THR A 165 0.57 -31.71 23.70
N LEU A 166 0.00 -31.85 24.90
CA LEU A 166 -0.44 -30.73 25.73
C LEU A 166 0.55 -30.46 26.88
N THR A 167 0.85 -29.21 27.15
CA THR A 167 1.78 -28.78 28.22
C THR A 167 1.23 -27.58 28.99
N THR A 168 1.68 -27.39 30.24
CA THR A 168 1.45 -26.17 31.03
C THR A 168 2.73 -25.84 31.77
N ALA A 169 3.03 -24.55 31.93
CA ALA A 169 4.23 -24.10 32.65
C ALA A 169 4.06 -24.12 34.18
N THR A 170 2.86 -24.39 34.71
CA THR A 170 2.65 -24.55 36.15
C THR A 170 3.10 -25.93 36.61
N GLU A 171 4.25 -25.98 37.28
CA GLU A 171 4.79 -27.22 37.84
C GLU A 171 3.80 -27.89 38.83
N GLY A 172 3.59 -29.19 38.65
CA GLY A 172 2.67 -30.00 39.45
C GLY A 172 1.18 -29.85 39.10
N ALA A 173 0.81 -29.06 38.08
CA ALA A 173 -0.57 -28.99 37.59
C ALA A 173 -0.91 -30.19 36.69
N LYS A 174 -2.16 -30.66 36.76
CA LYS A 174 -2.72 -31.73 35.94
C LYS A 174 -3.56 -31.15 34.81
N ILE A 175 -3.32 -31.58 33.58
CA ILE A 175 -4.07 -31.15 32.40
C ILE A 175 -5.22 -32.13 32.13
N TYR A 176 -6.44 -31.60 32.02
CA TYR A 176 -7.62 -32.37 31.62
C TYR A 176 -8.17 -31.81 30.31
N TYR A 177 -8.67 -32.70 29.44
CA TYR A 177 -9.16 -32.32 28.13
C TYR A 177 -10.43 -33.08 27.71
N THR A 178 -11.10 -32.53 26.70
CA THR A 178 -12.29 -33.08 26.04
C THR A 178 -12.15 -32.92 24.53
N VAL A 179 -12.78 -33.83 23.78
CA VAL A 179 -12.83 -33.82 22.30
C VAL A 179 -14.25 -33.77 21.76
N ASP A 180 -15.24 -33.92 22.63
CA ASP A 180 -16.69 -33.89 22.33
C ASP A 180 -17.28 -32.47 22.43
N GLY A 181 -16.44 -31.46 22.66
CA GLY A 181 -16.85 -30.07 22.80
C GLY A 181 -17.35 -29.67 24.20
N SER A 182 -17.41 -30.58 25.17
CA SER A 182 -17.73 -30.24 26.56
C SER A 182 -16.61 -29.43 27.25
N ILE A 183 -16.91 -28.73 28.35
CA ILE A 183 -15.89 -27.95 29.10
C ILE A 183 -15.07 -28.91 29.96
N PRO A 184 -13.72 -28.90 29.89
CA PRO A 184 -12.88 -29.79 30.69
C PRO A 184 -12.96 -29.45 32.18
N THR A 185 -13.14 -30.48 33.01
CA THR A 185 -13.14 -30.44 34.47
C THR A 185 -12.16 -31.49 35.02
N GLU A 186 -11.93 -31.54 36.33
CA GLU A 186 -11.10 -32.58 36.95
C GLU A 186 -11.66 -34.01 36.80
N ASN A 187 -12.92 -34.15 36.33
CA ASN A 187 -13.54 -35.42 35.98
C ASN A 187 -13.39 -35.79 34.48
N SER A 188 -12.79 -34.91 33.66
CA SER A 188 -12.56 -35.15 32.23
C SER A 188 -11.33 -36.04 32.02
N LEU A 189 -10.93 -36.26 30.77
CA LEU A 189 -9.79 -37.14 30.47
C LEU A 189 -8.47 -36.48 30.92
N LEU A 190 -7.75 -37.14 31.81
CA LEU A 190 -6.40 -36.72 32.22
C LEU A 190 -5.41 -36.93 31.07
N TYR A 191 -4.72 -35.87 30.68
CA TYR A 191 -3.68 -35.93 29.66
C TYR A 191 -2.44 -36.66 30.20
N GLN A 192 -2.11 -37.81 29.59
CA GLN A 192 -0.98 -38.67 29.99
C GLN A 192 -0.06 -39.03 28.82
N LYS A 193 -0.56 -38.95 27.57
CA LYS A 193 0.15 -39.29 26.34
C LYS A 193 -0.35 -38.42 25.19
N PRO A 194 0.43 -38.25 24.11
CA PRO A 194 0.01 -37.48 22.94
C PRO A 194 -1.35 -37.96 22.39
N ILE A 195 -2.17 -37.01 21.94
CA ILE A 195 -3.48 -37.26 21.33
C ILE A 195 -3.25 -37.45 19.82
N VAL A 196 -3.53 -38.65 19.31
CA VAL A 196 -3.38 -38.96 17.88
C VAL A 196 -4.65 -38.55 17.15
N MET A 197 -4.50 -37.64 16.20
CA MET A 197 -5.60 -37.06 15.44
C MET A 197 -5.88 -37.90 14.20
N ASN A 198 -7.12 -38.37 14.04
CA ASN A 198 -7.53 -39.21 12.91
C ASN A 198 -8.70 -38.65 12.09
N ASP A 199 -9.42 -37.67 12.65
CA ASP A 199 -10.53 -36.96 12.03
C ASP A 199 -10.50 -35.48 12.47
N ASP A 200 -11.31 -34.62 11.83
CA ASP A 200 -11.55 -33.25 12.27
C ASP A 200 -11.99 -33.25 13.74
N SER A 201 -11.40 -32.39 14.57
CA SER A 201 -11.59 -32.45 16.01
C SER A 201 -11.26 -31.14 16.71
N VAL A 202 -11.97 -30.89 17.81
CA VAL A 202 -11.74 -29.75 18.69
C VAL A 202 -11.29 -30.26 20.05
N ILE A 203 -10.05 -29.96 20.42
CA ILE A 203 -9.52 -30.27 21.75
C ILE A 203 -9.75 -29.06 22.66
N LYS A 204 -10.51 -29.24 23.73
CA LYS A 204 -10.61 -28.25 24.81
C LYS A 204 -9.83 -28.75 26.01
N ALA A 205 -8.95 -27.92 26.58
CA ALA A 205 -8.09 -28.33 27.70
C ALA A 205 -7.99 -27.25 28.78
N SER A 206 -7.89 -27.68 30.04
CA SER A 206 -7.60 -26.80 31.18
C SER A 206 -6.69 -27.53 32.19
N ALA A 207 -5.88 -26.77 32.92
CA ALA A 207 -4.94 -27.27 33.90
C ALA A 207 -5.39 -26.92 35.32
N PHE A 208 -5.27 -27.87 36.24
CA PHE A 208 -5.76 -27.79 37.61
C PHE A 208 -4.64 -28.09 38.60
N LYS A 209 -4.59 -27.33 39.69
CA LYS A 209 -3.66 -27.53 40.81
C LYS A 209 -4.38 -27.20 42.11
N GLU A 210 -4.24 -28.07 43.09
CA GLU A 210 -4.85 -27.89 44.41
C GLU A 210 -4.37 -26.58 45.06
N GLY A 211 -5.31 -25.81 45.62
CA GLY A 211 -5.03 -24.50 46.21
C GLY A 211 -4.87 -23.33 45.21
N SER A 212 -4.98 -23.59 43.91
CA SER A 212 -4.90 -22.58 42.85
C SER A 212 -6.22 -22.46 42.08
N LYS A 213 -6.47 -21.30 41.44
CA LYS A 213 -7.54 -21.17 40.45
C LYS A 213 -7.16 -21.93 39.18
N PRO A 214 -8.07 -22.70 38.57
CA PRO A 214 -7.77 -23.46 37.35
C PRO A 214 -7.45 -22.53 36.18
N ALA A 215 -6.68 -23.04 35.23
CA ALA A 215 -6.31 -22.29 34.04
C ALA A 215 -7.54 -21.98 33.17
N PRO A 216 -7.59 -20.82 32.50
CA PRO A 216 -8.58 -20.58 31.45
C PRO A 216 -8.58 -21.71 30.41
N MET A 217 -9.78 -22.10 29.97
CA MET A 217 -9.95 -23.16 28.97
C MET A 217 -9.29 -22.75 27.66
N SER A 218 -8.40 -23.59 27.16
CA SER A 218 -7.76 -23.48 25.85
C SER A 218 -8.53 -24.31 24.82
N VAL A 219 -8.68 -23.82 23.60
CA VAL A 219 -9.41 -24.48 22.52
C VAL A 219 -8.49 -24.60 21.31
N PHE A 220 -8.32 -25.82 20.81
CA PHE A 220 -7.52 -26.13 19.64
C PHE A 220 -8.40 -26.83 18.60
N THR A 221 -8.62 -26.19 17.46
CA THR A 221 -9.41 -26.74 16.35
C THR A 221 -8.48 -27.30 15.30
N PHE A 222 -8.68 -28.56 14.93
CA PHE A 222 -7.90 -29.23 13.90
C PHE A 222 -8.81 -29.77 12.81
N THR A 223 -8.40 -29.56 11.56
CA THR A 223 -9.04 -30.11 10.36
C THR A 223 -8.07 -31.04 9.64
N MET A 224 -8.58 -32.09 9.01
CA MET A 224 -7.76 -33.03 8.27
C MET A 224 -7.43 -32.50 6.89
N MET A 225 -6.15 -32.62 6.51
CA MET A 225 -5.75 -32.46 5.12
C MET A 225 -6.48 -33.51 4.27
N LYS A 226 -7.35 -33.06 3.37
CA LYS A 226 -7.90 -33.90 2.32
C LYS A 226 -6.82 -34.06 1.26
N ASN A 227 -6.34 -35.29 1.03
CA ASN A 227 -5.44 -35.62 -0.08
C ASN A 227 -6.21 -35.68 -1.40
N GLU A 228 -6.92 -34.63 -1.75
CA GLU A 228 -7.28 -34.38 -3.14
C GLU A 228 -6.02 -33.86 -3.83
N SER A 229 -5.74 -34.32 -5.05
CA SER A 229 -4.60 -33.84 -5.83
C SER A 229 -4.87 -32.37 -6.19
N VAL A 230 -4.27 -31.44 -5.46
CA VAL A 230 -4.40 -30.00 -5.71
C VAL A 230 -3.61 -29.64 -6.97
N GLN A 231 -4.29 -29.06 -7.96
CA GLN A 231 -3.67 -28.57 -9.19
C GLN A 231 -3.30 -27.08 -9.08
N ILE A 232 -2.59 -26.56 -10.07
CA ILE A 232 -2.11 -25.17 -10.03
C ILE A 232 -3.30 -24.19 -10.07
N HIS A 233 -4.32 -24.42 -10.91
CA HIS A 233 -5.54 -23.61 -10.94
C HIS A 233 -6.30 -23.57 -9.61
N ASP A 234 -6.25 -24.64 -8.81
CA ASP A 234 -6.89 -24.66 -7.49
C ASP A 234 -6.15 -23.72 -6.53
N ILE A 235 -4.82 -23.70 -6.63
CA ILE A 235 -3.96 -22.85 -5.81
C ILE A 235 -4.13 -21.40 -6.20
N GLN A 236 -4.12 -21.09 -7.49
CA GLN A 236 -4.32 -19.73 -7.98
C GLN A 236 -5.74 -19.24 -7.65
N GLY A 237 -6.76 -20.02 -8.03
CA GLY A 237 -8.16 -19.67 -7.83
C GLY A 237 -8.61 -18.49 -8.70
N LYS A 238 -9.83 -18.03 -8.45
CA LYS A 238 -10.51 -16.95 -9.20
C LYS A 238 -10.55 -15.66 -8.38
N SER A 239 -9.38 -15.25 -7.90
CA SER A 239 -9.23 -14.07 -7.05
C SER A 239 -7.77 -13.66 -6.97
N HIS A 240 -7.51 -12.38 -6.73
CA HIS A 240 -6.17 -11.81 -6.49
C HIS A 240 -5.48 -12.29 -5.20
N ILE A 241 -6.09 -13.22 -4.45
CA ILE A 241 -5.52 -13.86 -3.28
C ILE A 241 -5.86 -15.34 -3.35
N SER A 242 -4.84 -16.18 -3.29
CA SER A 242 -4.98 -17.63 -3.31
C SER A 242 -5.90 -18.15 -2.21
N PRO A 243 -6.87 -19.04 -2.51
CA PRO A 243 -7.65 -19.76 -1.49
C PRO A 243 -6.78 -20.68 -0.61
N TYR A 244 -5.56 -20.99 -1.06
CA TYR A 244 -4.56 -21.80 -0.37
C TYR A 244 -3.50 -20.97 0.36
N ASN A 245 -3.58 -19.63 0.38
CA ASN A 245 -2.61 -18.79 1.08
C ASN A 245 -2.38 -19.28 2.53
N LYS A 246 -1.10 -19.49 2.88
CA LYS A 246 -0.58 -20.04 4.15
C LYS A 246 -0.87 -21.53 4.40
N ARG A 247 -1.50 -22.25 3.47
CA ARG A 247 -1.75 -23.69 3.59
C ARG A 247 -0.62 -24.50 2.99
N ASN A 248 -0.45 -25.74 3.48
CA ASN A 248 0.49 -26.67 2.88
C ASN A 248 -0.20 -27.41 1.74
N VAL A 249 0.49 -27.54 0.61
CA VAL A 249 0.08 -28.34 -0.54
C VAL A 249 1.09 -29.47 -0.75
N LYS A 250 0.61 -30.59 -1.27
CA LYS A 250 1.42 -31.77 -1.59
C LYS A 250 1.08 -32.26 -2.97
N GLY A 251 2.10 -32.71 -3.69
CA GLY A 251 1.90 -33.39 -4.95
C GLY A 251 1.58 -32.48 -6.14
N VAL A 252 1.85 -31.18 -6.06
CA VAL A 252 1.53 -30.23 -7.14
C VAL A 252 2.44 -30.52 -8.33
N ILE A 253 1.87 -30.84 -9.48
CA ILE A 253 2.60 -31.20 -10.70
C ILE A 253 2.70 -29.99 -11.64
N GLY A 254 3.85 -29.78 -12.26
CA GLY A 254 4.02 -28.77 -13.31
C GLY A 254 5.28 -29.02 -14.13
N VAL A 255 5.30 -28.50 -15.36
CA VAL A 255 6.50 -28.46 -16.21
C VAL A 255 7.23 -27.15 -15.95
N VAL A 256 8.53 -27.21 -15.67
CA VAL A 256 9.37 -26.02 -15.45
C VAL A 256 9.47 -25.20 -16.74
N THR A 257 8.99 -23.96 -16.72
CA THR A 257 8.93 -23.07 -17.89
C THR A 257 10.03 -22.01 -17.89
N TRP A 258 10.54 -21.63 -16.72
CA TRP A 258 11.63 -20.66 -16.56
C TRP A 258 12.33 -20.80 -15.22
N ILE A 259 13.63 -20.51 -15.17
CA ILE A 259 14.45 -20.61 -13.96
C ILE A 259 15.02 -19.24 -13.61
N GLY A 260 14.78 -18.83 -12.37
CA GLY A 260 15.34 -17.62 -11.76
C GLY A 260 16.42 -17.92 -10.74
N LYS A 261 16.89 -16.85 -10.09
CA LYS A 261 17.92 -16.94 -9.06
C LYS A 261 17.44 -17.67 -7.80
N ASP A 262 16.21 -17.40 -7.38
CA ASP A 262 15.67 -17.82 -6.09
C ASP A 262 14.57 -18.90 -6.22
N GLY A 263 14.28 -19.35 -7.44
CA GLY A 263 13.18 -20.25 -7.75
C GLY A 263 12.98 -20.42 -9.25
N PHE A 264 11.81 -20.92 -9.64
CA PHE A 264 11.45 -21.17 -11.04
C PHE A 264 9.93 -21.05 -11.21
N TYR A 265 9.48 -20.78 -12.43
CA TYR A 265 8.07 -20.94 -12.79
C TYR A 265 7.84 -22.36 -13.30
N MET A 266 6.68 -22.92 -12.96
CA MET A 266 6.16 -24.13 -13.57
C MET A 266 4.70 -23.93 -14.00
N GLN A 267 4.25 -24.70 -14.98
CA GLN A 267 2.88 -24.63 -15.48
C GLN A 267 2.28 -26.02 -15.64
N ASP A 268 0.99 -26.19 -15.35
CA ASP A 268 0.30 -27.48 -15.44
C ASP A 268 0.30 -27.97 -16.90
N PRO A 269 0.79 -29.19 -17.19
CA PRO A 269 0.71 -29.76 -18.53
C PRO A 269 -0.71 -30.17 -18.95
N ASN A 270 -1.66 -30.26 -18.02
CA ASN A 270 -3.07 -30.60 -18.26
C ASN A 270 -3.97 -29.49 -17.70
N PRO A 271 -3.99 -28.31 -18.36
CA PRO A 271 -4.77 -27.17 -17.89
C PRO A 271 -6.27 -27.48 -17.94
N ASP A 272 -7.05 -26.78 -17.11
CA ASP A 272 -8.50 -26.72 -17.27
C ASP A 272 -8.90 -25.80 -18.44
N ASP A 273 -10.22 -25.64 -18.64
CA ASP A 273 -10.79 -24.79 -19.69
C ASP A 273 -11.23 -23.41 -19.15
N ASP A 274 -10.89 -23.07 -17.91
CA ASP A 274 -11.39 -21.88 -17.21
C ASP A 274 -10.41 -20.71 -17.31
N LEU A 275 -10.79 -19.71 -18.11
CA LEU A 275 -9.99 -18.50 -18.32
C LEU A 275 -9.86 -17.61 -17.07
N ALA A 276 -10.55 -17.93 -15.97
CA ALA A 276 -10.46 -17.20 -14.71
C ALA A 276 -9.46 -17.82 -13.72
N THR A 277 -8.74 -18.88 -14.11
CA THR A 277 -7.72 -19.51 -13.26
C THR A 277 -6.40 -19.63 -14.00
N SER A 278 -5.31 -19.30 -13.31
CA SER A 278 -3.97 -19.49 -13.86
C SER A 278 -3.50 -20.93 -13.67
N GLU A 279 -2.82 -21.43 -14.71
CA GLU A 279 -2.16 -22.74 -14.71
C GLU A 279 -0.67 -22.64 -14.43
N GLY A 280 -0.15 -21.42 -14.30
CA GLY A 280 1.24 -21.13 -13.96
C GLY A 280 1.40 -20.77 -12.49
N ILE A 281 2.55 -21.11 -11.90
CA ILE A 281 2.86 -20.70 -10.52
C ILE A 281 4.36 -20.55 -10.32
N TYR A 282 4.74 -19.60 -9.47
CA TYR A 282 6.12 -19.46 -9.04
C TYR A 282 6.45 -20.42 -7.89
N VAL A 283 7.60 -21.08 -7.96
CA VAL A 283 8.10 -21.98 -6.91
C VAL A 283 9.36 -21.38 -6.31
N TYR A 284 9.25 -20.88 -5.08
CA TYR A 284 10.38 -20.35 -4.33
C TYR A 284 11.20 -21.50 -3.71
N LYS A 285 12.40 -21.72 -4.27
CA LYS A 285 13.40 -22.66 -3.77
C LYS A 285 14.78 -22.30 -4.33
N LYS A 286 15.65 -21.79 -3.47
CA LYS A 286 17.06 -21.61 -3.81
C LYS A 286 17.69 -22.97 -4.13
N GLU A 287 18.49 -23.00 -5.19
CA GLU A 287 19.23 -24.19 -5.63
C GLU A 287 18.32 -25.41 -5.87
N ALA A 288 17.17 -25.19 -6.51
CA ALA A 288 16.19 -26.24 -6.81
C ALA A 288 16.73 -27.41 -7.66
N ASN A 289 17.86 -27.22 -8.37
CA ASN A 289 18.50 -28.21 -9.25
C ASN A 289 17.55 -28.82 -10.31
N VAL A 290 16.69 -27.99 -10.89
CA VAL A 290 15.79 -28.34 -12.00
C VAL A 290 16.25 -27.73 -13.32
N LYS A 291 15.74 -28.22 -14.44
CA LYS A 291 15.95 -27.69 -15.80
C LYS A 291 14.61 -27.30 -16.41
N ILE A 292 14.65 -26.35 -17.36
CA ILE A 292 13.48 -26.04 -18.20
C ILE A 292 13.06 -27.33 -18.95
N GLY A 293 11.75 -27.61 -18.94
CA GLY A 293 11.18 -28.85 -19.49
C GLY A 293 11.14 -30.03 -18.51
N ASP A 294 11.64 -29.89 -17.28
CA ASP A 294 11.45 -30.94 -16.27
C ASP A 294 9.99 -30.97 -15.79
N LEU A 295 9.39 -32.15 -15.72
CA LEU A 295 8.13 -32.38 -15.03
C LEU A 295 8.45 -32.59 -13.55
N VAL A 296 8.00 -31.68 -12.69
CA VAL A 296 8.29 -31.71 -11.25
C VAL A 296 7.02 -31.93 -10.44
N GLN A 297 7.19 -32.58 -9.29
CA GLN A 297 6.21 -32.63 -8.21
C GLN A 297 6.74 -31.80 -7.04
N VAL A 298 5.93 -30.86 -6.56
CA VAL A 298 6.29 -29.91 -5.52
C VAL A 298 5.39 -30.08 -4.30
N ASP A 299 6.02 -30.20 -3.13
CA ASP A 299 5.36 -30.09 -1.83
C ASP A 299 5.87 -28.82 -1.14
N GLY A 300 4.98 -28.04 -0.53
CA GLY A 300 5.35 -26.75 0.03
C GLY A 300 4.22 -26.04 0.77
N GLN A 301 4.47 -24.79 1.12
CA GLN A 301 3.44 -23.90 1.65
C GLN A 301 3.15 -22.82 0.59
N VAL A 302 1.89 -22.55 0.32
CA VAL A 302 1.49 -21.45 -0.56
C VAL A 302 1.59 -20.14 0.23
N GLU A 303 2.19 -19.10 -0.35
CA GLU A 303 2.34 -17.77 0.24
C GLU A 303 1.96 -16.69 -0.79
N GLU A 304 1.33 -15.62 -0.31
CA GLU A 304 1.18 -14.37 -1.05
C GLU A 304 2.45 -13.54 -0.89
N PHE A 305 3.18 -13.33 -1.99
CA PHE A 305 4.46 -12.66 -1.99
C PHE A 305 4.38 -11.28 -2.66
N ILE A 306 4.74 -10.23 -1.93
CA ILE A 306 4.90 -8.88 -2.51
C ILE A 306 6.30 -8.77 -3.13
N GLY A 307 6.34 -8.68 -4.45
CA GLY A 307 7.55 -8.62 -5.26
C GLY A 307 8.40 -7.35 -5.10
N GLN A 308 9.23 -7.09 -6.11
CA GLN A 308 9.96 -5.82 -6.19
C GLN A 308 8.98 -4.68 -6.49
N GLY A 309 9.22 -3.52 -5.89
CA GLY A 309 8.36 -2.34 -6.08
C GLY A 309 8.95 -1.13 -5.38
N TYR A 310 8.18 -0.04 -5.37
CA TYR A 310 8.55 1.19 -4.67
C TYR A 310 8.52 1.00 -3.14
N ALA A 311 8.83 2.07 -2.40
CA ALA A 311 8.93 2.02 -0.94
C ALA A 311 7.59 1.65 -0.26
N ASP A 312 6.49 2.01 -0.90
CA ASP A 312 5.09 1.83 -0.50
C ASP A 312 4.41 0.61 -1.13
N ARG A 313 5.19 -0.32 -1.70
CA ARG A 313 4.64 -1.51 -2.38
C ARG A 313 3.78 -2.38 -1.49
N PHE A 314 4.03 -2.43 -0.18
CA PHE A 314 3.23 -3.23 0.74
C PHE A 314 1.81 -2.67 0.89
N GLU A 315 1.61 -1.40 0.61
CA GLU A 315 0.34 -0.69 0.65
C GLU A 315 -0.33 -0.57 -0.72
N THR A 316 0.43 -0.67 -1.82
CA THR A 316 -0.03 -0.32 -3.17
C THR A 316 -0.01 -1.46 -4.18
N ASP A 317 0.91 -2.41 -4.06
CA ASP A 317 1.08 -3.52 -5.02
C ASP A 317 0.19 -4.72 -4.62
N LEU A 318 -0.30 -5.45 -5.64
CA LEU A 318 -0.82 -6.81 -5.52
C LEU A 318 0.29 -7.79 -5.08
N SER A 319 -0.12 -8.93 -4.53
CA SER A 319 0.77 -10.06 -4.27
C SER A 319 0.81 -11.01 -5.45
N ILE A 320 1.86 -11.83 -5.49
CA ILE A 320 2.03 -12.96 -6.39
C ILE A 320 1.81 -14.22 -5.59
N THR A 321 1.08 -15.18 -6.14
CA THR A 321 0.90 -16.50 -5.52
C THR A 321 2.13 -17.36 -5.79
N GLU A 322 2.79 -17.84 -4.73
CA GLU A 322 3.94 -18.73 -4.85
C GLU A 322 3.86 -19.97 -3.94
N ILE A 323 4.53 -21.05 -4.36
CA ILE A 323 4.80 -22.21 -3.50
C ILE A 323 6.22 -22.11 -2.94
N LYS A 324 6.33 -21.96 -1.63
CA LYS A 324 7.58 -22.12 -0.89
C LYS A 324 7.91 -23.59 -0.72
N ALA A 325 8.70 -24.12 -1.65
CA ALA A 325 8.90 -25.55 -1.75
C ALA A 325 9.74 -26.11 -0.60
N LYS A 326 9.22 -27.16 0.04
CA LYS A 326 9.95 -28.01 0.98
C LYS A 326 10.67 -29.11 0.22
N VAL A 327 9.94 -29.82 -0.64
CA VAL A 327 10.42 -30.96 -1.43
C VAL A 327 10.09 -30.72 -2.90
N ILE A 328 11.05 -31.03 -3.77
CA ILE A 328 10.88 -31.04 -5.22
C ILE A 328 11.36 -32.40 -5.72
N THR A 329 10.53 -33.08 -6.50
CA THR A 329 10.87 -34.36 -7.13
C THR A 329 10.72 -34.23 -8.64
N VAL A 330 11.80 -34.41 -9.39
CA VAL A 330 11.74 -34.52 -10.86
C VAL A 330 11.14 -35.88 -11.21
N LYS A 331 10.03 -35.86 -11.94
CA LYS A 331 9.29 -37.05 -12.40
C LYS A 331 9.70 -37.49 -13.80
N ALA A 332 10.01 -36.52 -14.66
CA ALA A 332 10.52 -36.72 -16.01
C ALA A 332 11.34 -35.51 -16.44
N GLU A 333 12.30 -35.69 -17.34
CA GLU A 333 13.12 -34.61 -17.93
C GLU A 333 12.73 -34.38 -19.39
N GLY A 334 13.02 -33.19 -19.94
CA GLY A 334 12.95 -32.90 -21.37
C GLY A 334 11.54 -32.99 -21.97
N GLN A 335 10.51 -32.65 -21.20
CA GLN A 335 9.14 -32.53 -21.71
C GLN A 335 9.02 -31.30 -22.63
N GLU A 336 8.04 -31.36 -23.55
CA GLU A 336 7.62 -30.16 -24.27
C GLU A 336 7.01 -29.15 -23.29
N LEU A 337 7.25 -27.86 -23.52
CA LEU A 337 6.66 -26.81 -22.71
C LEU A 337 5.13 -26.75 -22.93
N PRO A 338 4.35 -26.43 -21.89
CA PRO A 338 2.92 -26.16 -22.03
C PRO A 338 2.64 -25.12 -23.12
N LYS A 339 1.48 -25.25 -23.77
CA LYS A 339 1.10 -24.34 -24.85
C LYS A 339 0.94 -22.93 -24.30
N ALA A 340 1.59 -21.96 -24.95
CA ALA A 340 1.45 -20.56 -24.59
C ALA A 340 0.07 -20.01 -25.01
N VAL A 341 -0.52 -19.17 -24.18
CA VAL A 341 -1.72 -18.41 -24.51
C VAL A 341 -1.35 -17.34 -25.54
N ILE A 342 -1.98 -17.37 -26.72
CA ILE A 342 -1.70 -16.40 -27.78
C ILE A 342 -2.52 -15.14 -27.49
N PHE A 343 -1.86 -13.98 -27.43
CA PHE A 343 -2.52 -12.69 -27.24
C PHE A 343 -3.01 -12.05 -28.53
N GLY A 344 -4.11 -11.30 -28.41
CA GLY A 344 -4.66 -10.47 -29.47
C GLY A 344 -5.64 -11.20 -30.38
N GLU A 345 -5.88 -10.66 -31.59
CA GLU A 345 -6.90 -11.17 -32.52
C GLU A 345 -6.69 -12.63 -32.95
N SER A 346 -5.44 -13.11 -32.86
CA SER A 346 -5.07 -14.48 -33.21
C SER A 346 -5.27 -15.49 -32.06
N GLY A 347 -5.73 -15.02 -30.90
CA GLY A 347 -5.96 -15.85 -29.72
C GLY A 347 -6.93 -15.19 -28.75
N VAL A 348 -6.49 -14.99 -27.49
CA VAL A 348 -7.30 -14.36 -26.46
C VAL A 348 -7.19 -12.84 -26.58
N LYS A 349 -8.34 -12.19 -26.75
CA LYS A 349 -8.44 -10.73 -26.78
C LYS A 349 -8.16 -10.19 -25.37
N ILE A 350 -7.27 -9.21 -25.28
CA ILE A 350 -6.96 -8.52 -24.03
C ILE A 350 -8.06 -7.47 -23.80
N PRO A 351 -8.64 -7.33 -22.59
CA PRO A 351 -9.52 -6.21 -22.28
C PRO A 351 -8.80 -4.88 -22.54
N ASP A 352 -9.49 -3.97 -23.24
CA ASP A 352 -8.83 -2.88 -23.94
C ASP A 352 -9.42 -1.50 -23.59
N LYS A 353 -10.22 -1.45 -22.52
CA LYS A 353 -10.86 -0.23 -22.01
C LYS A 353 -10.89 -0.16 -20.48
N ILE A 354 -11.36 -1.22 -19.82
CA ILE A 354 -11.58 -1.24 -18.37
C ILE A 354 -10.41 -1.93 -17.70
N ILE A 355 -9.86 -1.29 -16.67
CA ILE A 355 -8.83 -1.91 -15.82
C ILE A 355 -9.51 -2.65 -14.68
N ASP A 356 -10.37 -1.94 -13.94
CA ASP A 356 -11.26 -2.42 -12.90
C ASP A 356 -12.41 -1.42 -12.79
N ASN A 357 -13.65 -1.89 -12.70
CA ASN A 357 -14.83 -1.01 -12.57
C ASN A 357 -15.67 -1.23 -11.30
N ASP A 358 -15.33 -2.24 -10.50
CA ASP A 358 -16.11 -2.66 -9.32
C ASP A 358 -15.30 -2.75 -8.02
N ALA A 359 -14.03 -2.31 -8.05
CA ALA A 359 -13.10 -2.34 -6.93
C ALA A 359 -12.86 -3.76 -6.38
N PHE A 360 -12.62 -4.70 -7.29
CA PHE A 360 -12.43 -6.13 -7.01
C PHE A 360 -13.63 -6.84 -6.37
N ASP A 361 -14.87 -6.36 -6.59
CA ASP A 361 -16.08 -7.03 -6.07
C ASP A 361 -16.29 -8.38 -6.78
N LYS A 362 -16.02 -8.42 -8.10
CA LYS A 362 -16.09 -9.62 -8.92
C LYS A 362 -14.79 -9.82 -9.68
N PHE A 363 -14.31 -11.07 -9.70
CA PHE A 363 -13.22 -11.48 -10.58
C PHE A 363 -13.76 -11.79 -11.98
N ASP A 364 -13.60 -10.88 -12.94
CA ASP A 364 -14.09 -10.94 -14.31
C ASP A 364 -13.00 -10.62 -15.37
N PRO A 365 -12.16 -11.61 -15.73
CA PRO A 365 -11.08 -11.41 -16.70
C PRO A 365 -11.54 -11.11 -18.13
N ALA A 366 -12.84 -11.21 -18.42
CA ALA A 366 -13.38 -10.85 -19.73
C ALA A 366 -13.66 -9.34 -19.86
N GLU A 367 -13.90 -8.66 -18.74
CA GLU A 367 -14.20 -7.23 -18.67
C GLU A 367 -12.99 -6.43 -18.15
N ASP A 368 -12.37 -6.91 -17.07
CA ASP A 368 -11.38 -6.18 -16.30
C ASP A 368 -9.96 -6.65 -16.64
N ALA A 369 -9.14 -5.72 -17.11
CA ALA A 369 -7.78 -6.04 -17.50
C ALA A 369 -6.91 -6.50 -16.32
N ILE A 370 -7.19 -6.03 -15.09
CA ILE A 370 -6.44 -6.45 -13.91
C ILE A 370 -6.66 -7.94 -13.61
N ASP A 371 -7.91 -8.40 -13.69
CA ASP A 371 -8.29 -9.81 -13.55
C ASP A 371 -7.78 -10.65 -14.72
N PHE A 372 -7.81 -10.10 -15.93
CA PHE A 372 -7.27 -10.78 -17.11
C PHE A 372 -5.80 -11.15 -16.93
N TYR A 373 -4.97 -10.21 -16.50
CA TYR A 373 -3.55 -10.51 -16.29
C TYR A 373 -3.31 -11.38 -15.06
N GLU A 374 -4.10 -11.21 -13.99
CA GLU A 374 -4.05 -12.06 -12.80
C GLU A 374 -4.36 -13.52 -13.14
N SER A 375 -5.39 -13.76 -13.96
CA SER A 375 -5.79 -15.09 -14.44
C SER A 375 -4.72 -15.79 -15.28
N LEU A 376 -3.66 -15.07 -15.68
CA LEU A 376 -2.54 -15.58 -16.44
C LEU A 376 -1.23 -15.55 -15.66
N GLU A 377 -1.24 -15.20 -14.36
CA GLU A 377 -0.04 -15.08 -13.54
C GLU A 377 0.83 -16.33 -13.62
N GLY A 378 2.09 -16.20 -14.03
CA GLY A 378 3.03 -17.30 -14.15
C GLY A 378 2.86 -18.18 -15.39
N MET A 379 1.83 -17.96 -16.22
CA MET A 379 1.61 -18.71 -17.45
C MET A 379 2.50 -18.24 -18.59
N LEU A 380 2.82 -19.17 -19.50
CA LEU A 380 3.40 -18.87 -20.80
C LEU A 380 2.37 -18.16 -21.69
N VAL A 381 2.78 -17.03 -22.24
CA VAL A 381 2.02 -16.25 -23.22
C VAL A 381 2.86 -15.99 -24.46
N LYS A 382 2.19 -15.82 -25.60
CA LYS A 382 2.81 -15.52 -26.89
C LYS A 382 2.22 -14.25 -27.46
N MET A 383 3.10 -13.31 -27.80
CA MET A 383 2.78 -12.07 -28.49
C MET A 383 3.15 -12.20 -29.97
N PRO A 384 2.18 -12.24 -30.89
CA PRO A 384 2.46 -12.33 -32.31
C PRO A 384 3.02 -11.01 -32.85
N LYS A 385 4.25 -11.03 -33.38
CA LYS A 385 4.93 -9.89 -34.03
C LYS A 385 4.65 -8.52 -33.38
N PRO A 386 4.98 -8.34 -32.09
CA PRO A 386 4.61 -7.15 -31.34
C PRO A 386 5.29 -5.89 -31.90
N THR A 387 4.57 -4.77 -31.83
CA THR A 387 5.08 -3.44 -32.22
C THR A 387 5.51 -2.67 -30.98
N ILE A 388 6.67 -2.02 -31.03
CA ILE A 388 7.20 -1.22 -29.92
C ILE A 388 6.52 0.14 -29.90
N ILE A 389 5.93 0.49 -28.75
CA ILE A 389 5.10 1.69 -28.59
C ILE A 389 5.77 2.78 -27.74
N ALA A 390 6.87 2.47 -27.05
CA ALA A 390 7.66 3.46 -26.32
C ALA A 390 9.17 3.20 -26.46
N PRO A 391 10.02 4.22 -26.27
CA PRO A 391 11.43 4.00 -26.01
C PRO A 391 11.64 3.08 -24.82
N GLN A 392 12.64 2.20 -24.91
CA GLN A 392 13.06 1.40 -23.77
C GLN A 392 13.47 2.33 -22.61
N LYS A 393 13.03 2.02 -21.39
CA LYS A 393 13.41 2.74 -20.16
C LYS A 393 13.63 1.76 -19.03
N ASN A 394 14.82 1.78 -18.43
CA ASN A 394 15.18 0.99 -17.24
C ASN A 394 14.99 -0.54 -17.36
N GLY A 395 15.03 -1.10 -18.57
CA GLY A 395 14.77 -2.52 -18.81
C GLY A 395 13.30 -2.84 -19.10
N ASN A 396 12.43 -1.84 -19.17
CA ASN A 396 11.04 -1.99 -19.60
C ASN A 396 10.91 -1.56 -21.06
N LEU A 397 10.33 -2.44 -21.88
CA LEU A 397 10.02 -2.18 -23.28
C LEU A 397 8.53 -2.41 -23.50
N TYR A 398 7.79 -1.33 -23.75
CA TYR A 398 6.35 -1.43 -23.99
C TYR A 398 6.05 -1.77 -25.44
N VAL A 399 5.15 -2.72 -25.61
CA VAL A 399 4.71 -3.23 -26.91
C VAL A 399 3.19 -3.37 -26.98
N THR A 400 2.68 -3.54 -28.19
CA THR A 400 1.28 -3.92 -28.44
C THR A 400 1.22 -5.02 -29.50
N VAL A 401 0.14 -5.80 -29.47
CA VAL A 401 -0.24 -6.77 -30.49
C VAL A 401 -1.57 -6.34 -31.11
N ALA A 402 -1.91 -6.86 -32.29
CA ALA A 402 -3.23 -6.61 -32.87
C ALA A 402 -4.31 -7.13 -31.91
N ASN A 403 -5.29 -6.31 -31.53
CA ASN A 403 -6.29 -6.63 -30.48
C ASN A 403 -7.74 -6.20 -30.82
N SER A 404 -8.06 -5.92 -32.09
CA SER A 404 -9.43 -5.62 -32.58
C SER A 404 -10.18 -4.45 -31.89
N GLY A 405 -9.50 -3.33 -31.62
CA GLY A 405 -10.10 -2.13 -31.03
C GLY A 405 -9.88 -0.87 -31.87
N ASP A 406 -10.88 0.03 -31.88
CA ASP A 406 -10.77 1.36 -32.49
C ASP A 406 -10.05 2.30 -31.53
N LYS A 407 -8.71 2.30 -31.61
CA LYS A 407 -7.86 3.18 -30.80
C LYS A 407 -7.22 4.29 -31.61
N ILE A 408 -7.08 5.44 -30.98
CA ILE A 408 -6.30 6.52 -31.54
C ILE A 408 -4.83 6.26 -31.23
N THR A 409 -4.06 5.95 -32.25
CA THR A 409 -2.61 5.80 -32.14
C THR A 409 -1.88 6.97 -32.76
N THR A 410 -0.69 7.26 -32.25
CA THR A 410 0.26 8.14 -32.93
C THR A 410 0.68 7.52 -34.26
N LYS A 411 1.39 8.31 -35.08
CA LYS A 411 1.99 7.82 -36.33
C LYS A 411 2.88 6.58 -36.13
N TRP A 412 3.47 6.41 -34.94
CA TRP A 412 4.43 5.36 -34.63
C TRP A 412 3.81 4.20 -33.83
N GLY A 413 2.48 4.14 -33.75
CA GLY A 413 1.75 3.03 -33.15
C GLY A 413 1.51 3.15 -31.65
N THR A 414 2.01 4.20 -30.99
CA THR A 414 1.74 4.43 -29.56
C THR A 414 0.27 4.80 -29.33
N PRO A 415 -0.48 4.08 -28.49
CA PRO A 415 -1.83 4.48 -28.09
C PRO A 415 -1.83 5.86 -27.40
N VAL A 416 -2.80 6.71 -27.74
CA VAL A 416 -3.02 7.99 -27.06
C VAL A 416 -3.97 7.76 -25.90
N VAL A 417 -3.68 8.35 -24.74
CA VAL A 417 -4.59 8.23 -23.58
C VAL A 417 -5.87 9.04 -23.83
N GLU A 418 -7.01 8.48 -23.46
CA GLU A 418 -8.33 9.13 -23.57
C GLU A 418 -8.99 9.22 -22.18
N GLU A 419 -10.05 10.01 -22.07
CA GLU A 419 -10.72 10.30 -20.79
C GLU A 419 -11.26 9.06 -20.08
N ASP A 420 -11.68 8.06 -20.85
CA ASP A 420 -12.25 6.80 -20.39
C ASP A 420 -11.43 5.58 -20.85
N ASN A 421 -10.16 5.77 -21.26
CA ASN A 421 -9.31 4.66 -21.71
C ASN A 421 -7.81 4.93 -21.48
N GLU A 422 -7.20 4.14 -20.60
CA GLU A 422 -5.75 4.14 -20.31
C GLU A 422 -4.94 3.09 -21.11
N ASN A 423 -5.57 2.49 -22.12
CA ASN A 423 -5.02 1.46 -23.01
C ASN A 423 -4.45 0.26 -22.21
N PRO A 424 -5.29 -0.49 -21.48
CA PRO A 424 -4.83 -1.58 -20.62
C PRO A 424 -4.24 -2.78 -21.36
N GLU A 425 -4.47 -2.91 -22.66
CA GLU A 425 -3.90 -3.96 -23.52
C GLU A 425 -2.43 -3.74 -23.91
N ARG A 426 -1.82 -2.65 -23.44
CA ARG A 426 -0.37 -2.45 -23.59
C ARG A 426 0.38 -3.48 -22.76
N LEU A 427 1.43 -4.04 -23.34
CA LEU A 427 2.22 -5.09 -22.72
C LEU A 427 3.61 -4.55 -22.40
N SER A 428 4.16 -4.90 -21.24
CA SER A 428 5.50 -4.52 -20.81
C SER A 428 6.44 -5.71 -20.89
N LEU A 429 7.46 -5.66 -21.75
CA LEU A 429 8.50 -6.69 -21.84
C LEU A 429 9.68 -6.33 -20.94
N LYS A 430 10.17 -7.31 -20.17
CA LYS A 430 11.46 -7.20 -19.49
C LYS A 430 12.61 -7.46 -20.46
N VAL A 431 13.49 -6.48 -20.61
CA VAL A 431 14.69 -6.53 -21.46
C VAL A 431 15.92 -6.03 -20.70
N GLY A 432 17.11 -6.28 -21.26
CA GLY A 432 18.35 -5.70 -20.74
C GLY A 432 18.29 -4.16 -20.73
N ARG A 433 18.94 -3.53 -19.75
CA ARG A 433 19.02 -2.05 -19.68
C ARG A 433 19.75 -1.42 -20.88
N ASN A 434 20.59 -2.20 -21.54
CA ASN A 434 21.32 -1.85 -22.76
C ASN A 434 20.53 -2.13 -24.05
N TYR A 435 19.32 -2.68 -23.98
CA TYR A 435 18.50 -2.96 -25.16
C TYR A 435 18.05 -1.64 -25.80
N VAL A 436 18.36 -1.45 -27.08
CA VAL A 436 18.12 -0.22 -27.81
C VAL A 436 16.88 -0.39 -28.70
N ALA A 437 15.80 0.30 -28.35
CA ALA A 437 14.52 0.26 -29.07
C ALA A 437 13.75 1.57 -28.88
N LYS A 438 13.01 1.98 -29.92
CA LYS A 438 12.23 3.22 -29.93
C LYS A 438 10.82 2.99 -30.49
N SER A 439 9.92 3.95 -30.26
CA SER A 439 8.55 3.86 -30.77
C SER A 439 8.54 3.67 -32.29
N GLY A 440 7.72 2.74 -32.76
CA GLY A 440 7.57 2.38 -34.17
C GLY A 440 8.47 1.26 -34.65
N ASP A 441 9.52 0.89 -33.90
CA ASP A 441 10.28 -0.33 -34.19
C ASP A 441 9.38 -1.57 -34.06
N ARG A 442 9.72 -2.65 -34.77
CA ARG A 442 8.97 -3.92 -34.74
C ARG A 442 9.88 -5.06 -34.37
N ILE A 443 9.37 -6.01 -33.59
CA ILE A 443 10.06 -7.28 -33.35
C ILE A 443 9.70 -8.22 -34.52
N ASP A 444 10.69 -8.68 -35.28
CA ASP A 444 10.48 -9.51 -36.48
C ASP A 444 10.29 -10.99 -36.13
N GLY A 445 9.29 -11.27 -35.30
CA GLY A 445 8.97 -12.61 -34.82
C GLY A 445 8.01 -12.57 -33.64
N ASP A 446 7.54 -13.74 -33.25
CA ASP A 446 6.71 -13.90 -32.06
C ASP A 446 7.60 -13.84 -30.81
N VAL A 447 7.07 -13.27 -29.72
CA VAL A 447 7.75 -13.27 -28.43
C VAL A 447 6.97 -14.14 -27.47
N THR A 448 7.62 -15.17 -26.93
CA THR A 448 7.04 -16.02 -25.88
C THR A 448 7.66 -15.65 -24.53
N GLY A 449 6.85 -15.53 -23.49
CA GLY A 449 7.31 -15.18 -22.16
C GLY A 449 6.33 -15.54 -21.08
N ILE A 450 6.70 -15.29 -19.83
CA ILE A 450 5.88 -15.57 -18.65
C ILE A 450 5.27 -14.27 -18.14
N VAL A 451 3.98 -14.29 -17.80
CA VAL A 451 3.33 -13.18 -17.09
C VAL A 451 3.82 -13.16 -15.65
N GLY A 452 4.31 -12.02 -15.19
CA GLY A 452 4.60 -11.79 -13.78
C GLY A 452 4.23 -10.36 -13.40
N TYR A 453 4.49 -10.01 -12.15
CA TYR A 453 4.07 -8.73 -11.60
C TYR A 453 5.18 -8.08 -10.77
N ASP A 454 5.49 -6.81 -11.03
CA ASP A 454 6.35 -5.99 -10.18
C ASP A 454 6.14 -4.48 -10.41
N TYR A 455 6.51 -3.67 -9.42
CA TYR A 455 6.33 -2.21 -9.44
C TYR A 455 4.91 -1.82 -9.84
N ALA A 456 3.93 -2.44 -9.18
CA ALA A 456 2.51 -2.25 -9.42
C ALA A 456 2.02 -2.43 -10.88
N ASN A 457 2.66 -3.32 -11.65
CA ASN A 457 2.35 -3.56 -13.07
C ASN A 457 2.63 -5.02 -13.48
N TYR A 458 1.78 -5.54 -14.37
CA TYR A 458 2.04 -6.81 -15.06
C TYR A 458 3.11 -6.66 -16.14
N ARG A 459 3.98 -7.67 -16.25
CA ARG A 459 5.11 -7.68 -17.18
C ARG A 459 5.34 -9.08 -17.74
N ILE A 460 5.74 -9.13 -19.00
CA ILE A 460 6.14 -10.37 -19.65
C ILE A 460 7.65 -10.53 -19.56
N LEU A 461 8.07 -11.67 -19.05
CA LEU A 461 9.45 -12.11 -18.97
C LEU A 461 9.75 -13.04 -20.16
N PRO A 462 10.48 -12.58 -21.19
CA PRO A 462 10.83 -13.44 -22.31
C PRO A 462 11.63 -14.66 -21.84
N ILE A 463 11.27 -15.85 -22.34
CA ILE A 463 11.97 -17.11 -22.02
C ILE A 463 13.08 -17.44 -23.03
N GLU A 464 13.11 -16.71 -24.14
CA GLU A 464 14.11 -16.81 -25.20
C GLU A 464 14.68 -15.41 -25.50
N GLU A 465 15.80 -15.36 -26.24
CA GLU A 465 16.29 -14.09 -26.76
C GLU A 465 15.27 -13.48 -27.73
N LEU A 466 15.08 -12.16 -27.65
CA LEU A 466 14.11 -11.48 -28.51
C LEU A 466 14.51 -11.61 -29.99
N PRO A 467 13.54 -11.82 -30.90
CA PRO A 467 13.81 -11.75 -32.33
C PRO A 467 14.43 -10.40 -32.75
N PRO A 468 15.11 -10.35 -33.90
CA PRO A 468 15.71 -9.12 -34.40
C PRO A 468 14.70 -7.97 -34.53
N LEU A 469 15.18 -6.75 -34.30
CA LEU A 469 14.39 -5.54 -34.52
C LEU A 469 14.41 -5.11 -35.98
N GLN A 470 13.25 -4.69 -36.47
CA GLN A 470 13.09 -3.90 -37.68
C GLN A 470 12.92 -2.43 -37.30
N ASP A 471 13.82 -1.56 -37.82
CA ASP A 471 13.74 -0.11 -37.62
C ASP A 471 12.43 0.45 -38.18
N GLY A 472 11.66 1.13 -37.32
CA GLY A 472 10.42 1.81 -37.69
C GLY A 472 10.63 3.05 -38.56
N GLY A 473 11.88 3.49 -38.74
CA GLY A 473 12.23 4.62 -39.60
C GLY A 473 11.88 5.98 -38.99
N PHE A 474 11.74 6.05 -37.66
CA PHE A 474 11.53 7.32 -36.96
C PHE A 474 12.67 8.30 -37.27
N LYS A 475 12.29 9.53 -37.64
CA LYS A 475 13.22 10.65 -37.81
C LYS A 475 12.64 11.87 -37.13
N THR A 476 13.49 12.62 -36.44
CA THR A 476 13.09 13.90 -35.84
C THR A 476 12.72 14.88 -36.95
N VAL A 477 11.54 15.48 -36.83
CA VAL A 477 11.04 16.50 -37.75
C VAL A 477 10.84 17.79 -36.98
N GLY A 478 11.29 18.92 -37.53
CA GLY A 478 11.04 20.23 -36.93
C GLY A 478 9.59 20.67 -37.03
N ALA A 479 9.29 21.83 -36.44
CA ALA A 479 7.98 22.44 -36.48
C ALA A 479 7.45 22.57 -37.92
N THR A 480 6.18 22.23 -38.11
CA THR A 480 5.40 22.50 -39.31
C THR A 480 5.11 24.00 -39.46
N ILE A 481 4.95 24.71 -38.35
CA ILE A 481 4.78 26.17 -38.34
C ILE A 481 5.97 26.85 -39.03
N GLN A 482 5.68 27.80 -39.91
CA GLN A 482 6.68 28.69 -40.51
C GLN A 482 6.61 30.05 -39.80
N PRO A 483 7.62 30.43 -39.00
CA PRO A 483 7.68 31.73 -38.34
C PRO A 483 7.52 32.88 -39.34
N ARG A 484 6.74 33.90 -38.97
CA ARG A 484 6.57 35.11 -39.78
C ARG A 484 7.05 36.33 -39.03
N MET A 485 7.48 37.35 -39.77
CA MET A 485 7.96 38.62 -39.18
C MET A 485 6.85 39.42 -38.51
N ASP A 486 5.60 39.29 -38.98
CA ASP A 486 4.42 40.00 -38.50
C ASP A 486 3.63 39.26 -37.40
N LYS A 487 4.12 38.11 -36.95
CA LYS A 487 3.47 37.27 -35.94
C LYS A 487 4.45 36.88 -34.84
N LEU A 488 3.95 36.74 -33.63
CA LEU A 488 4.74 36.32 -32.47
C LEU A 488 4.81 34.79 -32.42
N THR A 489 5.97 34.25 -32.06
CA THR A 489 6.15 32.82 -31.76
C THR A 489 6.47 32.61 -30.28
N VAL A 490 5.72 31.72 -29.63
CA VAL A 490 5.91 31.38 -28.21
C VAL A 490 6.02 29.87 -28.11
N ALA A 491 7.10 29.37 -27.51
CA ALA A 491 7.29 27.94 -27.28
C ALA A 491 7.24 27.61 -25.79
N THR A 492 6.87 26.37 -25.47
CA THR A 492 7.14 25.74 -24.18
C THR A 492 8.17 24.64 -24.36
N TYR A 493 9.11 24.50 -23.43
CA TYR A 493 10.06 23.40 -23.47
C TYR A 493 10.59 23.05 -22.09
N ASN A 494 10.15 21.90 -21.56
CA ASN A 494 10.84 21.23 -20.46
C ASN A 494 12.18 20.66 -20.98
N ILE A 495 13.30 21.20 -20.46
CA ILE A 495 14.67 20.87 -20.91
C ILE A 495 15.37 19.81 -20.03
N GLU A 496 14.63 19.16 -19.11
CA GLU A 496 15.00 18.02 -18.28
C GLU A 496 16.32 18.23 -17.49
N ASN A 497 16.23 18.65 -16.23
CA ASN A 497 17.33 18.80 -15.28
C ASN A 497 18.57 19.51 -15.85
N PHE A 498 18.38 20.67 -16.50
CA PHE A 498 19.45 21.35 -17.23
C PHE A 498 20.28 22.29 -16.35
N SER A 499 21.59 22.05 -16.23
CA SER A 499 22.51 22.91 -15.46
C SER A 499 23.82 23.24 -16.20
N ALA A 500 24.60 24.18 -15.66
CA ALA A 500 25.99 24.40 -16.03
C ALA A 500 26.93 23.29 -15.55
N ASN A 501 26.48 22.41 -14.65
CA ASN A 501 27.27 21.28 -14.17
C ASN A 501 27.43 20.24 -15.29
N VAL A 502 28.65 20.16 -15.85
CA VAL A 502 28.99 19.27 -16.98
C VAL A 502 28.88 17.79 -16.66
N GLN A 503 28.91 17.40 -15.37
CA GLN A 503 28.72 16.00 -14.98
C GLN A 503 27.26 15.57 -15.01
N GLN A 504 26.32 16.52 -14.91
CA GLN A 504 24.88 16.25 -14.90
C GLN A 504 24.22 16.59 -16.24
N THR A 505 24.67 17.66 -16.88
CA THR A 505 24.26 18.04 -18.23
C THR A 505 25.46 17.96 -19.17
N SER A 506 25.49 16.96 -20.05
CA SER A 506 26.58 16.77 -21.02
C SER A 506 26.61 17.88 -22.08
N ASP A 507 27.81 18.19 -22.60
CA ASP A 507 27.96 19.16 -23.70
C ASP A 507 27.20 18.73 -24.96
N GLU A 508 27.03 17.42 -25.17
CA GLU A 508 26.27 16.90 -26.29
C GLU A 508 24.77 17.21 -26.16
N LYS A 509 24.19 17.05 -24.95
CA LYS A 509 22.80 17.48 -24.69
C LYS A 509 22.62 18.98 -24.95
N VAL A 510 23.56 19.82 -24.50
CA VAL A 510 23.53 21.28 -24.76
C VAL A 510 23.53 21.58 -26.25
N LYS A 511 24.44 20.96 -27.02
CA LYS A 511 24.54 21.17 -28.48
C LYS A 511 23.27 20.73 -29.21
N ARG A 512 22.69 19.59 -28.81
CA ARG A 512 21.43 19.09 -29.40
C ARG A 512 20.25 20.00 -29.06
N LEU A 513 20.14 20.50 -27.82
CA LEU A 513 19.13 21.49 -27.42
C LEU A 513 19.27 22.79 -28.22
N ALA A 514 20.49 23.32 -28.35
CA ALA A 514 20.76 24.51 -29.16
C ALA A 514 20.36 24.31 -30.63
N TYR A 515 20.71 23.14 -31.21
CA TYR A 515 20.29 22.77 -32.56
C TYR A 515 18.77 22.71 -32.69
N ALA A 516 18.08 22.08 -31.72
CA ALA A 516 16.63 21.97 -31.72
C ALA A 516 15.95 23.33 -31.64
N ILE A 517 16.40 24.23 -30.76
CA ILE A 517 15.86 25.58 -30.65
C ILE A 517 16.05 26.36 -31.96
N LYS A 518 17.23 26.26 -32.58
CA LYS A 518 17.53 26.99 -33.81
C LYS A 518 16.80 26.43 -35.02
N TYR A 519 16.91 25.13 -35.29
CA TYR A 519 16.51 24.54 -36.56
C TYR A 519 15.16 23.84 -36.48
N ASN A 520 14.89 23.09 -35.41
CA ASN A 520 13.63 22.36 -35.27
C ASN A 520 12.49 23.28 -34.83
N LEU A 521 12.69 24.13 -33.82
CA LEU A 521 11.73 25.13 -33.36
C LEU A 521 11.79 26.44 -34.13
N LYS A 522 12.79 26.58 -35.03
CA LYS A 522 12.96 27.73 -35.93
C LYS A 522 13.09 29.06 -35.22
N MET A 523 13.86 29.09 -34.13
CA MET A 523 14.22 30.29 -33.37
C MET A 523 12.97 31.05 -32.83
N PRO A 524 12.19 30.45 -31.89
CA PRO A 524 11.02 31.11 -31.31
C PRO A 524 11.35 32.49 -30.72
N ASP A 525 10.39 33.42 -30.75
CA ASP A 525 10.58 34.75 -30.18
C ASP A 525 10.68 34.70 -28.65
N ILE A 526 9.87 33.84 -28.02
CA ILE A 526 9.83 33.58 -26.57
C ILE A 526 9.79 32.07 -26.35
N ILE A 527 10.56 31.57 -25.38
CA ILE A 527 10.55 30.16 -24.95
C ILE A 527 10.34 30.16 -23.43
N GLY A 528 9.18 29.70 -22.98
CA GLY A 528 8.96 29.34 -21.58
C GLY A 528 9.63 28.01 -21.29
N VAL A 529 10.64 28.01 -20.42
CA VAL A 529 11.38 26.79 -20.07
C VAL A 529 11.03 26.31 -18.68
N GLN A 530 11.03 24.99 -18.53
CA GLN A 530 10.88 24.27 -17.27
C GLN A 530 12.11 23.38 -17.06
N GLU A 531 12.33 22.90 -15.83
CA GLU A 531 13.47 22.03 -15.51
C GLU A 531 14.85 22.70 -15.70
N MET A 532 14.90 24.03 -15.64
CA MET A 532 16.17 24.73 -15.44
C MET A 532 16.66 24.45 -14.03
N GLN A 533 17.92 24.04 -13.89
CA GLN A 533 18.66 23.87 -12.64
C GLN A 533 19.52 25.12 -12.32
N ASP A 534 19.94 25.28 -11.07
CA ASP A 534 20.94 26.29 -10.70
C ASP A 534 22.30 25.93 -11.30
N ASN A 535 23.30 26.78 -11.07
CA ASN A 535 24.61 26.68 -11.71
C ASN A 535 25.35 25.38 -11.36
N ASN A 536 25.09 24.79 -10.20
CA ASN A 536 25.77 23.60 -9.68
C ASN A 536 24.93 22.31 -9.79
N GLY A 537 23.67 22.40 -10.23
CA GLY A 537 22.82 21.23 -10.45
C GLY A 537 22.33 20.67 -9.11
N THR A 538 22.33 19.35 -8.92
CA THR A 538 21.83 18.75 -7.66
C THR A 538 22.77 18.89 -6.45
N ILE A 539 23.73 19.82 -6.46
CA ILE A 539 24.67 20.03 -5.35
C ILE A 539 24.02 20.99 -4.35
N ASP A 540 23.64 20.48 -3.18
CA ASP A 540 22.99 21.28 -2.13
C ASP A 540 23.99 22.08 -1.28
N ASP A 541 24.49 23.19 -1.84
CA ASP A 541 25.39 24.13 -1.16
C ASP A 541 24.77 25.52 -0.87
N GLY A 542 23.47 25.67 -1.15
CA GLY A 542 22.72 26.92 -1.01
C GLY A 542 22.73 27.84 -2.23
N THR A 543 23.40 27.46 -3.32
CA THR A 543 23.33 28.18 -4.60
C THR A 543 21.92 28.09 -5.18
N THR A 544 21.34 29.23 -5.56
CA THR A 544 20.04 29.27 -6.28
C THR A 544 20.12 29.99 -7.64
N ASP A 545 21.26 30.61 -7.94
CA ASP A 545 21.51 31.30 -9.20
C ASP A 545 21.62 30.31 -10.36
N ALA A 546 20.94 30.61 -11.46
CA ALA A 546 20.93 29.81 -12.70
C ALA A 546 21.57 30.56 -13.90
N SER A 547 22.21 31.70 -13.66
CA SER A 547 22.76 32.56 -14.71
C SER A 547 23.78 31.86 -15.61
N LEU A 548 24.67 31.03 -15.05
CA LEU A 548 25.66 30.26 -15.81
C LEU A 548 25.00 29.12 -16.59
N SER A 549 24.01 28.45 -15.99
CA SER A 549 23.19 27.44 -16.67
C SER A 549 22.55 28.04 -17.92
N ALA A 550 21.81 29.14 -17.78
CA ALA A 550 21.20 29.83 -18.90
C ALA A 550 22.23 30.30 -19.94
N GLN A 551 23.35 30.90 -19.49
CA GLN A 551 24.40 31.39 -20.39
C GLN A 551 25.04 30.27 -21.22
N ARG A 552 25.15 29.06 -20.66
CA ARG A 552 25.69 27.88 -21.37
C ARG A 552 24.85 27.54 -22.60
N LEU A 553 23.52 27.53 -22.48
CA LEU A 553 22.62 27.28 -23.61
C LEU A 553 22.63 28.45 -24.62
N VAL A 554 22.61 29.70 -24.14
CA VAL A 554 22.69 30.90 -24.99
C VAL A 554 23.98 30.89 -25.82
N ASN A 555 25.12 30.56 -25.19
CA ASN A 555 26.41 30.46 -25.88
C ASN A 555 26.37 29.38 -26.97
N ALA A 556 25.83 28.19 -26.68
CA ALA A 556 25.73 27.11 -27.66
C ALA A 556 24.83 27.49 -28.85
N ILE A 557 23.71 28.19 -28.62
CA ILE A 557 22.85 28.71 -29.68
C ILE A 557 23.60 29.75 -30.54
N ARG A 558 24.36 30.65 -29.90
CA ARG A 558 25.16 31.66 -30.60
C ARG A 558 26.29 31.05 -31.42
N GLU A 559 26.96 30.01 -30.91
CA GLU A 559 28.04 29.29 -31.60
C GLU A 559 27.57 28.70 -32.94
N ILE A 560 26.34 28.20 -32.99
CA ILE A 560 25.74 27.73 -34.24
C ILE A 560 25.08 28.85 -35.06
N ARG A 561 25.36 30.12 -34.78
CA ARG A 561 24.77 31.31 -35.44
C ARG A 561 23.25 31.42 -35.26
N GLY A 562 22.74 31.06 -34.09
CA GLY A 562 21.36 31.35 -33.67
C GLY A 562 21.21 32.81 -33.20
N PRO A 563 19.99 33.22 -32.81
CA PRO A 563 19.75 34.58 -32.33
C PRO A 563 20.35 34.80 -30.94
N GLU A 564 20.53 36.07 -30.59
CA GLU A 564 20.92 36.46 -29.25
C GLU A 564 19.70 36.41 -28.31
N TYR A 565 19.56 35.29 -27.61
CA TYR A 565 18.59 35.12 -26.54
C TYR A 565 19.07 35.80 -25.26
N GLU A 566 18.16 36.46 -24.55
CA GLU A 566 18.32 36.79 -23.14
C GLU A 566 17.48 35.86 -22.28
N TYR A 567 17.95 35.61 -21.06
CA TYR A 567 17.25 34.78 -20.09
C TYR A 567 16.74 35.64 -18.93
N VAL A 568 15.54 35.34 -18.44
CA VAL A 568 14.98 35.97 -17.25
C VAL A 568 14.24 34.95 -16.39
N ASP A 569 14.48 35.02 -15.08
CA ASP A 569 13.79 34.26 -14.04
C ASP A 569 13.70 35.05 -12.73
N ILE A 570 13.10 34.41 -11.72
CA ILE A 570 13.17 34.83 -10.33
C ILE A 570 13.75 33.65 -9.56
N SER A 571 14.93 33.83 -8.96
CA SER A 571 15.59 32.77 -8.20
C SER A 571 14.66 32.23 -7.10
N PRO A 572 14.47 30.91 -7.01
CA PRO A 572 13.72 30.31 -5.92
C PRO A 572 14.39 30.51 -4.56
N GLU A 573 13.60 30.33 -3.51
CA GLU A 573 14.14 30.17 -2.17
C GLU A 573 14.78 28.78 -2.03
N ASN A 574 15.97 28.72 -1.43
CA ASN A 574 16.76 27.49 -1.36
C ASN A 574 15.97 26.34 -0.72
N ASN A 575 15.78 25.24 -1.46
CA ASN A 575 15.04 24.04 -1.05
C ASN A 575 13.57 24.29 -0.64
N LYS A 576 12.91 25.33 -1.17
CA LYS A 576 11.51 25.66 -0.85
C LYS A 576 10.50 25.45 -1.98
N ASP A 577 10.95 25.41 -3.23
CA ASP A 577 10.06 25.52 -4.40
C ASP A 577 9.92 24.20 -5.19
N GLY A 578 10.13 23.06 -4.54
CA GLY A 578 9.98 21.72 -5.13
C GLY A 578 11.04 21.38 -6.18
N GLY A 579 10.91 20.20 -6.80
CA GLY A 579 11.90 19.65 -7.75
C GLY A 579 12.98 18.81 -7.06
N ALA A 580 14.04 18.49 -7.79
CA ALA A 580 15.14 17.66 -7.27
C ALA A 580 15.83 18.35 -6.07
N PRO A 581 16.10 17.62 -4.97
CA PRO A 581 16.78 18.17 -3.80
C PRO A 581 18.09 18.86 -4.16
N GLY A 582 18.33 20.05 -3.61
CA GLY A 582 19.52 20.85 -3.86
C GLY A 582 19.57 21.58 -5.21
N ALA A 583 18.71 21.23 -6.18
CA ALA A 583 18.78 21.77 -7.53
C ALA A 583 17.91 23.01 -7.76
N ASN A 584 17.06 23.37 -6.79
CA ASN A 584 16.19 24.56 -6.80
C ASN A 584 15.39 24.78 -8.10
N ILE A 585 14.86 23.70 -8.70
CA ILE A 585 14.27 23.70 -10.06
C ILE A 585 13.31 24.87 -10.29
N ARG A 586 13.47 25.57 -11.43
CA ARG A 586 12.69 26.77 -11.76
C ARG A 586 12.13 26.78 -13.17
N VAL A 587 11.22 27.72 -13.37
CA VAL A 587 10.74 28.15 -14.69
C VAL A 587 11.39 29.47 -15.07
N GLY A 588 11.55 29.72 -16.37
CA GLY A 588 12.15 30.95 -16.88
C GLY A 588 11.76 31.22 -18.32
N PHE A 589 12.29 32.31 -18.88
CA PHE A 589 12.11 32.65 -20.29
C PHE A 589 13.43 32.89 -21.00
N PHE A 590 13.63 32.24 -22.15
CA PHE A 590 14.55 32.74 -23.17
C PHE A 590 13.76 33.59 -24.17
N TYR A 591 14.22 34.80 -24.49
CA TYR A 591 13.56 35.65 -25.49
C TYR A 591 14.54 36.28 -26.47
N ASN A 592 14.14 36.33 -27.75
CA ASN A 592 14.94 36.88 -28.84
C ASN A 592 14.82 38.41 -28.86
N LYS A 593 15.86 39.09 -28.40
CA LYS A 593 15.91 40.57 -28.32
C LYS A 593 15.66 41.30 -29.62
N SER A 594 15.98 40.69 -30.75
CA SER A 594 15.77 41.31 -32.07
C SER A 594 14.29 41.37 -32.47
N ARG A 595 13.44 40.64 -31.74
CA ARG A 595 12.04 40.42 -32.07
C ARG A 595 11.10 40.94 -31.00
N VAL A 596 11.42 40.69 -29.73
CA VAL A 596 10.61 41.07 -28.57
C VAL A 596 11.47 41.82 -27.55
N LYS A 597 10.82 42.65 -26.74
CA LYS A 597 11.46 43.35 -25.62
C LYS A 597 10.70 43.05 -24.35
N LEU A 598 11.42 42.77 -23.27
CA LEU A 598 10.81 42.77 -21.93
C LEU A 598 10.34 44.19 -21.61
N ALA A 599 9.11 44.34 -21.13
CA ALA A 599 8.49 45.65 -20.92
C ALA A 599 9.28 46.44 -19.87
N LYS A 600 9.76 47.64 -20.22
CA LYS A 600 10.44 48.53 -19.26
C LYS A 600 9.46 49.20 -18.30
N ASN A 601 8.32 49.60 -18.85
CA ASN A 601 7.19 50.18 -18.12
C ASN A 601 5.99 49.27 -18.37
N PRO A 602 5.81 48.20 -17.57
CA PRO A 602 4.72 47.25 -17.74
C PRO A 602 3.38 47.97 -17.51
N VAL A 603 2.36 47.61 -18.30
CA VAL A 603 0.99 48.15 -18.18
C VAL A 603 -0.01 47.08 -17.79
N LEU A 604 0.31 45.81 -18.04
CA LEU A 604 -0.54 44.66 -17.71
C LEU A 604 -0.11 44.01 -16.38
N LEU A 605 1.17 44.15 -16.03
CA LEU A 605 1.76 43.66 -14.77
C LEU A 605 2.27 44.80 -13.89
N GLU A 606 2.42 44.51 -12.59
CA GLU A 606 3.00 45.46 -11.63
C GLU A 606 4.52 45.66 -11.82
N LYS A 607 5.19 44.63 -12.34
CA LYS A 607 6.60 44.62 -12.72
C LYS A 607 6.75 43.89 -14.04
N ASN A 608 7.87 44.10 -14.71
CA ASN A 608 8.19 43.44 -15.98
C ASN A 608 8.19 41.91 -15.86
N ILE A 609 8.56 41.38 -14.69
CA ILE A 609 8.41 39.98 -14.30
C ILE A 609 7.83 39.86 -12.89
N VAL A 610 6.97 38.87 -12.66
CA VAL A 610 6.38 38.56 -11.35
C VAL A 610 6.23 37.05 -11.15
N SER A 611 6.41 36.58 -9.91
CA SER A 611 6.06 35.21 -9.53
C SER A 611 4.55 35.13 -9.25
N VAL A 612 3.86 34.24 -9.96
CA VAL A 612 2.45 33.94 -9.69
C VAL A 612 2.37 33.18 -8.36
N GLY A 613 1.44 33.57 -7.49
CA GLY A 613 1.24 32.92 -6.21
C GLY A 613 2.30 33.22 -5.15
N LYS A 614 3.02 34.34 -5.28
CA LYS A 614 3.95 34.79 -4.23
C LYS A 614 3.21 35.00 -2.91
N ASN A 615 3.75 34.44 -1.82
CA ASN A 615 3.16 34.44 -0.47
C ASN A 615 1.80 33.70 -0.37
N ILE A 616 1.47 32.83 -1.33
CA ILE A 616 0.31 31.94 -1.25
C ILE A 616 0.81 30.55 -0.85
N SER A 617 0.34 30.05 0.29
CA SER A 617 0.74 28.74 0.84
C SER A 617 0.39 27.55 -0.08
N THR A 618 -0.54 27.74 -1.01
CA THR A 618 -0.81 26.76 -2.08
C THR A 618 0.45 26.43 -2.87
N PHE A 619 1.40 27.35 -3.01
CA PHE A 619 2.65 27.08 -3.73
C PHE A 619 3.79 26.51 -2.86
N ASP A 620 3.58 26.28 -1.56
CA ASP A 620 4.61 25.72 -0.68
C ASP A 620 5.10 24.35 -1.21
N ASN A 621 6.43 24.18 -1.32
CA ASN A 621 7.09 23.00 -1.88
C ASN A 621 6.77 22.72 -3.36
N THR A 622 6.32 23.74 -4.11
CA THR A 622 6.04 23.63 -5.54
C THR A 622 6.65 24.80 -6.32
N ARG A 623 6.87 24.61 -7.62
CA ARG A 623 7.45 25.65 -8.46
C ARG A 623 6.42 26.75 -8.67
N LYS A 624 6.80 27.99 -8.36
CA LYS A 624 5.97 29.17 -8.63
C LYS A 624 6.06 29.55 -10.11
N PRO A 625 4.94 29.73 -10.82
CA PRO A 625 4.97 30.19 -12.21
C PRO A 625 5.58 31.58 -12.34
N LEU A 626 6.18 31.86 -13.49
CA LEU A 626 6.77 33.15 -13.81
C LEU A 626 5.92 33.83 -14.89
N ALA A 627 5.38 35.01 -14.59
CA ALA A 627 4.74 35.86 -15.58
C ALA A 627 5.69 36.98 -16.01
N ALA A 628 5.80 37.21 -17.32
CA ALA A 628 6.59 38.28 -17.91
C ALA A 628 5.79 39.06 -18.95
N GLU A 629 5.88 40.40 -18.90
CA GLU A 629 5.26 41.27 -19.89
C GLU A 629 6.26 41.60 -21.00
N PHE A 630 5.92 41.24 -22.23
CA PHE A 630 6.72 41.51 -23.42
C PHE A 630 6.01 42.49 -24.35
N THR A 631 6.80 43.28 -25.07
CA THR A 631 6.32 44.11 -26.18
C THR A 631 6.78 43.51 -27.52
N PHE A 632 5.82 43.20 -28.40
CA PHE A 632 6.04 42.77 -29.77
C PHE A 632 5.35 43.73 -30.74
N GLN A 633 6.12 44.36 -31.65
CA GLN A 633 5.61 45.34 -32.62
C GLN A 633 4.71 46.44 -31.99
N GLY A 634 5.06 46.91 -30.79
CA GLY A 634 4.32 47.95 -30.07
C GLY A 634 3.05 47.46 -29.36
N LYS A 635 2.81 46.14 -29.31
CA LYS A 635 1.72 45.52 -28.55
C LYS A 635 2.29 44.78 -27.34
N ASN A 636 1.67 44.97 -26.18
CA ASN A 636 2.04 44.27 -24.95
C ASN A 636 1.32 42.93 -24.87
N ILE A 637 1.99 41.93 -24.32
CA ILE A 637 1.49 40.58 -24.10
C ILE A 637 2.11 40.03 -22.82
N VAL A 638 1.31 39.32 -22.03
CA VAL A 638 1.83 38.58 -20.87
C VAL A 638 2.02 37.12 -21.25
N VAL A 639 3.20 36.58 -20.98
CA VAL A 639 3.47 35.15 -21.07
C VAL A 639 3.74 34.61 -19.67
N ILE A 640 3.09 33.51 -19.31
CA ILE A 640 3.22 32.85 -18.01
C ILE A 640 3.80 31.45 -18.25
N SER A 641 4.96 31.15 -17.65
CA SER A 641 5.57 29.82 -17.67
C SER A 641 5.26 29.12 -16.36
N SER A 642 4.65 27.95 -16.42
CA SER A 642 4.21 27.17 -15.25
C SER A 642 4.88 25.80 -15.22
N HIS A 643 5.04 25.25 -14.01
CA HIS A 643 5.44 23.86 -13.83
C HIS A 643 4.72 23.27 -12.60
N LEU A 644 3.57 22.63 -12.83
CA LEU A 644 2.73 22.10 -11.74
C LEU A 644 3.38 20.88 -11.06
N ASN A 645 2.86 20.47 -9.90
CA ASN A 645 3.41 19.31 -9.19
C ASN A 645 3.22 18.01 -9.97
N SER A 646 4.23 17.15 -9.94
CA SER A 646 4.21 15.82 -10.55
C SER A 646 3.11 14.92 -10.00
N LYS A 647 2.85 13.80 -10.68
CA LYS A 647 1.93 12.74 -10.26
C LYS A 647 2.47 11.79 -9.18
N LEU A 648 3.62 12.13 -8.57
CA LEU A 648 4.20 11.32 -7.50
C LEU A 648 3.21 11.16 -6.32
N GLY A 649 2.99 9.92 -5.91
CA GLY A 649 2.06 9.54 -4.84
C GLY A 649 0.66 9.18 -5.29
N ASP A 650 0.34 9.29 -6.60
CA ASP A 650 -0.87 8.71 -7.18
C ASP A 650 -0.75 7.18 -7.22
N ALA A 651 -1.87 6.47 -7.03
CA ALA A 651 -1.90 5.01 -7.12
C ALA A 651 -1.68 4.53 -8.57
N SER A 652 -1.08 3.34 -8.73
CA SER A 652 -0.93 2.70 -10.04
C SER A 652 -2.28 2.19 -10.55
N PRO A 653 -2.57 2.27 -11.87
CA PRO A 653 -3.77 1.69 -12.44
C PRO A 653 -3.89 0.18 -12.21
N PHE A 654 -2.78 -0.56 -12.24
CA PHE A 654 -2.74 -2.01 -11.96
C PHE A 654 -2.38 -2.33 -10.50
N GLY A 655 -2.57 -1.38 -9.57
CA GLY A 655 -2.36 -1.60 -8.14
C GLY A 655 -3.62 -2.10 -7.43
N LYS A 656 -3.48 -2.45 -6.14
CA LYS A 656 -4.60 -2.95 -5.30
C LYS A 656 -5.53 -1.87 -4.75
N ILE A 657 -5.30 -0.60 -5.08
CA ILE A 657 -6.14 0.52 -4.65
C ILE A 657 -7.06 0.87 -5.82
N GLN A 658 -8.29 0.33 -5.78
CA GLN A 658 -9.34 0.59 -6.76
C GLN A 658 -10.58 1.22 -6.08
N PRO A 659 -11.28 2.18 -6.74
CA PRO A 659 -10.81 2.89 -7.93
C PRO A 659 -9.53 3.70 -7.64
N VAL A 660 -8.72 3.94 -8.67
CA VAL A 660 -7.42 4.63 -8.56
C VAL A 660 -7.56 5.97 -7.82
N VAL A 661 -6.75 6.16 -6.78
CA VAL A 661 -6.71 7.40 -5.99
C VAL A 661 -5.55 8.29 -6.46
N LEU A 662 -5.89 9.43 -7.06
CA LEU A 662 -4.95 10.44 -7.55
C LEU A 662 -4.68 11.53 -6.49
N LYS A 663 -3.93 11.19 -5.44
CA LYS A 663 -3.66 12.09 -4.29
C LYS A 663 -3.06 13.44 -4.69
N SER A 664 -2.26 13.47 -5.75
CA SER A 664 -1.60 14.68 -6.22
C SER A 664 -2.49 15.57 -7.10
N GLU A 665 -3.64 15.07 -7.57
CA GLU A 665 -4.59 15.81 -8.45
C GLU A 665 -5.18 17.01 -7.72
N GLU A 666 -5.61 16.87 -6.47
CA GLU A 666 -6.24 17.95 -5.69
C GLU A 666 -5.34 19.18 -5.62
N LYS A 667 -4.05 18.96 -5.35
CA LYS A 667 -3.05 20.03 -5.31
C LYS A 667 -2.88 20.70 -6.68
N ARG A 668 -2.81 19.91 -7.76
CA ARG A 668 -2.75 20.45 -9.14
C ARG A 668 -3.97 21.30 -9.46
N ILE A 669 -5.17 20.91 -9.04
CA ILE A 669 -6.40 21.70 -9.22
C ILE A 669 -6.26 23.07 -8.54
N GLU A 670 -5.77 23.12 -7.30
CA GLU A 670 -5.57 24.38 -6.58
C GLU A 670 -4.54 25.28 -7.29
N LEU A 671 -3.38 24.74 -7.67
CA LEU A 671 -2.35 25.50 -8.39
C LEU A 671 -2.87 26.03 -9.73
N ALA A 672 -3.63 25.21 -10.47
CA ALA A 672 -4.26 25.60 -11.72
C ALA A 672 -5.27 26.75 -11.55
N LYS A 673 -6.06 26.72 -10.46
CA LYS A 673 -7.00 27.80 -10.11
C LYS A 673 -6.27 29.10 -9.81
N GLU A 674 -5.14 29.06 -9.11
CA GLU A 674 -4.33 30.25 -8.82
C GLU A 674 -3.77 30.89 -10.09
N VAL A 675 -3.28 30.09 -11.04
CA VAL A 675 -2.83 30.60 -12.34
C VAL A 675 -3.99 31.21 -13.14
N ASN A 676 -5.14 30.55 -13.17
CA ASN A 676 -6.34 31.10 -13.80
C ASN A 676 -6.81 32.40 -13.14
N HIS A 677 -6.75 32.48 -11.81
CA HIS A 677 -7.09 33.67 -11.04
C HIS A 677 -6.18 34.83 -11.41
N PHE A 678 -4.88 34.61 -11.46
CA PHE A 678 -3.92 35.62 -11.88
C PHE A 678 -4.19 36.14 -13.32
N VAL A 679 -4.57 35.26 -14.25
CA VAL A 679 -4.98 35.69 -15.60
C VAL A 679 -6.24 36.56 -15.55
N LYS A 680 -7.21 36.24 -14.67
CA LYS A 680 -8.40 37.09 -14.47
C LYS A 680 -8.04 38.47 -13.92
N GLU A 681 -7.07 38.57 -13.02
CA GLU A 681 -6.61 39.87 -12.51
C GLU A 681 -6.05 40.75 -13.64
N ILE A 682 -5.32 40.16 -14.58
CA ILE A 682 -4.84 40.86 -15.78
C ILE A 682 -6.02 41.32 -16.64
N GLN A 683 -7.00 40.44 -16.91
CA GLN A 683 -8.22 40.80 -17.67
C GLN A 683 -9.05 41.90 -17.00
N ASN A 684 -9.08 41.93 -15.66
CA ASN A 684 -9.81 42.95 -14.90
C ASN A 684 -9.10 44.31 -14.92
N ARG A 685 -7.76 44.32 -15.04
CA ARG A 685 -6.98 45.55 -15.23
C ARG A 685 -7.14 46.10 -16.64
N GLU A 686 -7.06 45.23 -17.64
CA GLU A 686 -7.17 45.58 -19.06
C GLU A 686 -8.00 44.52 -19.79
N GLU A 687 -9.25 44.85 -20.11
CA GLU A 687 -10.16 43.95 -20.83
C GLU A 687 -9.57 43.58 -22.20
N GLY A 688 -9.51 42.28 -22.50
CA GLY A 688 -8.93 41.81 -23.75
C GLY A 688 -7.40 41.83 -23.78
N ALA A 689 -6.72 41.98 -22.64
CA ALA A 689 -5.28 41.80 -22.57
C ALA A 689 -4.87 40.42 -23.15
N PRO A 690 -3.90 40.35 -24.08
CA PRO A 690 -3.44 39.07 -24.59
C PRO A 690 -2.56 38.38 -23.55
N VAL A 691 -2.99 37.19 -23.09
CA VAL A 691 -2.21 36.36 -22.16
C VAL A 691 -2.01 34.96 -22.74
N VAL A 692 -0.80 34.45 -22.61
CA VAL A 692 -0.41 33.08 -22.98
C VAL A 692 0.12 32.39 -21.73
N VAL A 693 -0.40 31.22 -21.41
CA VAL A 693 0.13 30.35 -20.35
C VAL A 693 0.74 29.12 -21.02
N VAL A 694 2.00 28.86 -20.72
CA VAL A 694 2.79 27.76 -21.27
C VAL A 694 3.39 26.94 -20.14
N GLY A 695 3.67 25.66 -20.39
CA GLY A 695 4.50 24.88 -19.48
C GLY A 695 4.12 23.42 -19.35
N ASP A 696 4.95 22.70 -18.60
CA ASP A 696 4.69 21.34 -18.14
C ASP A 696 3.68 21.37 -16.99
N MET A 697 2.44 21.02 -17.30
CA MET A 697 1.36 21.01 -16.33
C MET A 697 1.19 19.67 -15.62
N ASN A 698 2.01 18.66 -15.96
CA ASN A 698 1.94 17.31 -15.38
C ASN A 698 0.54 16.67 -15.43
N ASP A 699 -0.31 17.06 -16.38
CA ASP A 699 -1.63 16.46 -16.56
C ASP A 699 -2.16 16.58 -17.99
N VAL A 700 -3.15 15.75 -18.33
CA VAL A 700 -3.73 15.64 -19.68
C VAL A 700 -4.83 16.66 -19.93
N GLU A 701 -5.15 16.97 -21.19
CA GLU A 701 -5.97 18.13 -21.57
C GLU A 701 -7.41 18.10 -21.03
N PHE A 702 -7.95 16.90 -20.81
CA PHE A 702 -9.31 16.68 -20.32
C PHE A 702 -9.39 16.60 -18.78
N SER A 703 -8.25 16.54 -18.09
CA SER A 703 -8.16 16.42 -16.63
C SER A 703 -8.77 17.61 -15.88
N LYS A 704 -9.18 17.39 -14.62
CA LYS A 704 -9.75 18.45 -13.77
C LYS A 704 -8.78 19.63 -13.56
N PRO A 705 -7.47 19.44 -13.34
CA PRO A 705 -6.53 20.56 -13.30
C PRO A 705 -6.54 21.41 -14.58
N MET A 706 -6.58 20.78 -15.76
CA MET A 706 -6.57 21.52 -17.03
C MET A 706 -7.89 22.25 -17.26
N GLN A 707 -9.02 21.67 -16.86
CA GLN A 707 -10.31 22.37 -16.85
C GLN A 707 -10.30 23.58 -15.90
N ALA A 708 -9.69 23.45 -14.71
CA ALA A 708 -9.55 24.54 -13.75
C ALA A 708 -8.64 25.66 -14.26
N LEU A 709 -7.52 25.31 -14.91
CA LEU A 709 -6.62 26.27 -15.54
C LEU A 709 -7.32 27.00 -16.69
N LYS A 710 -8.03 26.27 -17.57
CA LYS A 710 -8.81 26.83 -18.69
C LYS A 710 -9.84 27.85 -18.21
N GLY A 711 -10.64 27.46 -17.22
CA GLY A 711 -11.76 28.25 -16.70
C GLY A 711 -12.67 28.77 -17.82
N SER A 712 -13.24 29.97 -17.61
CA SER A 712 -14.12 30.61 -18.61
C SER A 712 -13.40 31.59 -19.54
N ILE A 713 -12.13 31.92 -19.29
CA ILE A 713 -11.42 33.03 -19.94
C ILE A 713 -10.32 32.60 -20.92
N MET A 714 -9.85 31.35 -20.86
CA MET A 714 -8.80 30.84 -21.74
C MET A 714 -9.32 29.72 -22.65
N LYS A 715 -8.51 29.38 -23.66
CA LYS A 715 -8.67 28.25 -24.57
C LYS A 715 -7.38 27.42 -24.53
N GLU A 716 -7.51 26.12 -24.34
CA GLU A 716 -6.41 25.17 -24.57
C GLU A 716 -6.22 25.00 -26.08
N MET A 717 -5.02 25.28 -26.58
CA MET A 717 -4.75 25.28 -28.01
C MET A 717 -4.45 23.88 -28.55
N LEU A 718 -3.97 22.93 -27.75
CA LEU A 718 -3.79 21.53 -28.14
C LEU A 718 -5.12 20.86 -28.52
N GLU A 719 -6.26 21.32 -27.97
CA GLU A 719 -7.60 20.89 -28.41
C GLU A 719 -7.87 21.18 -29.90
N THR A 720 -7.06 22.02 -30.56
CA THR A 720 -7.15 22.33 -32.00
C THR A 720 -6.31 21.40 -32.90
N VAL A 721 -5.39 20.63 -32.30
CA VAL A 721 -4.53 19.66 -33.01
C VAL A 721 -5.31 18.35 -33.20
N PRO A 722 -5.07 17.51 -34.23
CA PRO A 722 -5.67 16.17 -34.28
C PRO A 722 -5.21 15.29 -33.11
N LYS A 723 -6.11 14.52 -32.47
CA LYS A 723 -5.81 13.69 -31.27
C LYS A 723 -4.53 12.84 -31.41
N LYS A 724 -4.31 12.19 -32.57
CA LYS A 724 -3.10 11.39 -32.85
C LYS A 724 -1.74 12.13 -32.77
N ASN A 725 -1.78 13.46 -32.77
CA ASN A 725 -0.60 14.33 -32.65
C ASN A 725 -0.60 15.12 -31.32
N ARG A 726 -1.59 14.93 -30.43
CA ARG A 726 -1.69 15.62 -29.14
C ARG A 726 -0.90 14.87 -28.08
N TYR A 727 0.42 14.92 -28.18
CA TYR A 727 1.26 14.36 -27.13
C TYR A 727 2.57 15.12 -27.04
N THR A 728 3.11 15.17 -25.83
CA THR A 728 4.42 15.72 -25.53
C THR A 728 5.26 14.82 -24.63
N TYR A 729 4.69 13.70 -24.20
CA TYR A 729 5.34 12.72 -23.33
C TYR A 729 4.80 11.31 -23.65
N ILE A 730 5.63 10.29 -23.45
CA ILE A 730 5.20 8.88 -23.49
C ILE A 730 5.46 8.27 -22.12
N HIS A 731 4.38 7.95 -21.39
CA HIS A 731 4.41 7.29 -20.10
C HIS A 731 3.97 5.84 -20.24
N ASP A 732 4.84 4.90 -19.93
CA ASP A 732 4.54 3.47 -19.95
C ASP A 732 3.95 2.93 -21.27
N GLY A 733 4.17 3.60 -22.41
CA GLY A 733 3.55 3.22 -23.68
C GLY A 733 2.25 3.96 -24.00
N ASN A 734 1.83 4.90 -23.16
CA ASN A 734 0.77 5.86 -23.47
C ASN A 734 1.35 7.20 -23.94
N ALA A 735 0.92 7.68 -25.09
CA ALA A 735 1.16 9.05 -25.53
C ALA A 735 0.19 10.01 -24.81
N GLN A 736 0.74 11.05 -24.19
CA GLN A 736 0.01 12.00 -23.35
C GLN A 736 0.52 13.43 -23.60
N ALA A 737 -0.37 14.42 -23.51
CA ALA A 737 0.01 15.84 -23.51
C ALA A 737 0.23 16.31 -22.07
N LEU A 738 1.48 16.59 -21.70
CA LEU A 738 1.82 17.21 -20.41
C LEU A 738 2.23 18.67 -20.54
N ASP A 739 2.70 19.07 -21.71
CA ASP A 739 3.13 20.45 -22.00
C ASP A 739 2.04 21.17 -22.79
N HIS A 740 1.50 22.25 -22.22
CA HIS A 740 0.30 22.90 -22.73
C HIS A 740 0.56 24.33 -23.18
N ILE A 741 -0.33 24.84 -24.05
CA ILE A 741 -0.40 26.26 -24.40
C ILE A 741 -1.85 26.71 -24.31
N PHE A 742 -2.15 27.46 -23.25
CA PHE A 742 -3.41 28.17 -23.09
C PHE A 742 -3.25 29.61 -23.57
N VAL A 743 -4.30 30.15 -24.18
CA VAL A 743 -4.37 31.56 -24.54
C VAL A 743 -5.70 32.17 -24.14
N THR A 744 -5.72 33.47 -23.87
CA THR A 744 -6.99 34.19 -23.65
C THR A 744 -7.89 34.10 -24.88
N LYS A 745 -9.21 34.02 -24.66
CA LYS A 745 -10.19 33.76 -25.73
C LYS A 745 -10.14 34.77 -26.89
N ASN A 746 -9.76 36.02 -26.62
CA ASN A 746 -9.66 37.06 -27.64
C ASN A 746 -8.53 36.83 -28.65
N ILE A 747 -7.49 36.06 -28.30
CA ILE A 747 -6.37 35.76 -29.20
C ILE A 747 -6.41 34.32 -29.74
N ALA A 748 -7.27 33.45 -29.19
CA ALA A 748 -7.40 32.04 -29.59
C ALA A 748 -7.70 31.85 -31.09
N PRO A 749 -8.62 32.60 -31.73
CA PRO A 749 -8.88 32.45 -33.18
C PRO A 749 -7.69 32.82 -34.08
N PHE A 750 -6.69 33.49 -33.53
CA PHE A 750 -5.51 33.99 -34.24
C PHE A 750 -4.22 33.27 -33.85
N THR A 751 -4.38 32.15 -33.13
CA THR A 751 -3.28 31.32 -32.64
C THR A 751 -3.34 29.95 -33.29
N ILE A 752 -2.19 29.47 -33.75
CA ILE A 752 -1.99 28.07 -34.16
C ILE A 752 -0.89 27.47 -33.29
N VAL A 753 -0.99 26.17 -33.01
CA VAL A 753 0.01 25.44 -32.23
C VAL A 753 0.46 24.17 -32.94
N ASP A 754 1.65 23.71 -32.58
CA ASP A 754 2.35 22.60 -33.21
C ASP A 754 3.20 21.88 -32.15
N PRO A 755 2.76 20.69 -31.68
CA PRO A 755 3.58 19.79 -30.89
C PRO A 755 4.72 19.25 -31.76
N VAL A 756 5.96 19.50 -31.37
CA VAL A 756 7.14 19.18 -32.19
C VAL A 756 7.80 17.92 -31.63
N HIS A 757 7.48 16.77 -32.23
CA HIS A 757 7.90 15.46 -31.75
C HIS A 757 9.41 15.18 -31.97
N LEU A 758 10.26 15.66 -31.06
CA LEU A 758 11.71 15.57 -31.12
C LEU A 758 12.29 14.47 -30.23
N ASN A 759 11.58 14.12 -29.16
CA ASN A 759 12.12 13.53 -27.96
C ASN A 759 11.36 12.28 -27.51
N SER A 760 10.04 12.37 -27.33
CA SER A 760 9.28 11.36 -26.57
C SER A 760 9.27 9.97 -27.23
N ASN A 761 9.52 9.91 -28.53
CA ASN A 761 9.51 8.67 -29.31
C ASN A 761 10.88 7.97 -29.37
N ILE A 762 11.94 8.56 -28.82
CA ILE A 762 13.33 8.05 -28.97
C ILE A 762 14.06 7.93 -27.63
N MET A 763 15.21 7.24 -27.64
CA MET A 763 16.11 7.11 -26.48
C MET A 763 17.26 8.12 -26.57
N GLU A 764 18.02 8.31 -25.49
CA GLU A 764 19.22 9.15 -25.46
C GLU A 764 20.26 8.74 -26.51
N THR A 765 20.46 7.43 -26.70
CA THR A 765 21.37 6.88 -27.73
C THR A 765 20.95 7.26 -29.16
N HIS A 766 19.66 7.51 -29.37
CA HIS A 766 19.10 7.94 -30.66
C HIS A 766 19.15 9.47 -30.86
N GLY A 767 19.55 10.24 -29.85
CA GLY A 767 19.58 11.69 -29.95
C GLY A 767 18.70 12.44 -28.95
N ARG A 768 17.91 11.75 -28.09
CA ARG A 768 16.97 12.41 -27.16
C ARG A 768 17.66 13.50 -26.33
N MET A 769 16.98 14.63 -26.13
CA MET A 769 17.48 15.78 -25.36
C MET A 769 16.70 16.04 -24.07
N SER A 770 15.43 15.66 -24.05
CA SER A 770 14.49 15.75 -22.94
C SER A 770 13.56 14.54 -23.04
N ASP A 771 12.87 14.15 -21.99
CA ASP A 771 11.74 13.22 -22.09
C ASP A 771 10.45 13.89 -22.60
N HIS A 772 10.43 15.23 -22.64
CA HIS A 772 9.33 16.05 -23.17
C HIS A 772 9.59 16.56 -24.59
N ASP A 773 8.56 16.57 -25.42
CA ASP A 773 8.52 17.30 -26.69
C ASP A 773 8.12 18.77 -26.46
N PRO A 774 8.78 19.74 -27.12
CA PRO A 774 8.34 21.14 -27.08
C PRO A 774 7.05 21.37 -27.89
N VAL A 775 6.28 22.38 -27.48
CA VAL A 775 5.12 22.88 -28.26
C VAL A 775 5.41 24.31 -28.72
N LEU A 776 5.16 24.59 -30.00
CA LEU A 776 5.34 25.92 -30.60
C LEU A 776 3.98 26.53 -30.96
N ALA A 777 3.75 27.76 -30.53
CA ALA A 777 2.63 28.59 -30.95
C ALA A 777 3.07 29.71 -31.91
N GLN A 778 2.19 30.10 -32.83
CA GLN A 778 2.29 31.34 -33.59
C GLN A 778 0.99 32.15 -33.47
N ILE A 779 1.12 33.41 -33.06
CA ILE A 779 0.02 34.30 -32.69
C ILE A 779 0.03 35.55 -33.56
N ASN A 780 -1.14 35.91 -34.13
CA ASN A 780 -1.33 37.18 -34.82
C ASN A 780 -2.00 38.23 -33.92
N LEU A 781 -1.19 39.00 -33.20
CA LEU A 781 -1.63 40.05 -32.27
C LEU A 781 -2.27 41.29 -32.95
N LYS A 782 -2.17 41.43 -34.28
CA LYS A 782 -2.79 42.57 -34.98
C LYS A 782 -4.29 42.39 -35.18
N LYS A 783 -4.78 41.15 -35.16
CA LYS A 783 -6.20 40.81 -35.37
C LYS A 783 -6.97 40.64 -34.06
N SER A 784 -6.29 40.69 -32.91
CA SER A 784 -6.86 40.42 -31.59
C SER A 784 -7.40 41.65 -30.84
N LEU A 785 -7.46 42.79 -31.52
CA LEU A 785 -7.98 44.06 -31.00
C LEU A 785 -9.17 44.53 -31.84
#